data_AF-A0A9E3ABV7-F1
#
_entry.id   AF-A0A9E3ABV7-F1
#
_cell.length_a   1.000
_cell.length_b   1.000
_cell.length_c   1.000
_cell.angle_alpha   90.00
_cell.angle_beta   90.00
_cell.angle_gamma   90.00
#
_symmetry.space_group_name_H-M   'P 1'
#
loop_
_entity.id
_entity.type
_entity.pdbx_description
1 polymer ?
#
loop_
_entity_poly.entity_id
_entity_poly.type
_entity_poly.pdbx_seq_one_letter_code
_entity_poly.pdbx_strand_id
1 'polypeptide(L)'
;DTDRAYAGTRIIFLDTEKSNWTWDEEAQAYFWHRFYSHQPDLNFDNPKVLKAVLSVMRFWLDLGVDGLRLDAIPYLVEREGTSNENLAETHAILRAIRAELDRGYPDRMLLAEANMWPEDTMQYFGVDGDECQMAFHFPLMPRMYMAIAQEDRFPITDIMRQTPEIPPTCQWAIFLRNHDELTLEMVTDKERDYLWETYASDRRARINLGIRLRLAPLMERDRRRIELMNYLLLTMPGTPVLYYGDEIGMGDNIHLGDRDGVRTPMQWSSDRNGGFSRAVDPASLVLPVNQDPLYGYQAINVEAQWRDPHSLLNWTRRTLAVRSRYKAFGRGSQRFLRPMNRKVLAYLREYGGEAILCVANVSRSAQAVELDLAEFAGRIPVELSAGTPFPQIGQLTYLLTLPPYGFSWFLLSQEAEQPSWSSATSGPMVEHHTFVVRKGLEDIAETSARSVLEHDVLPDYVAHRRWYQNKDQPIDEVKITAFDPLQAASEDAMFVELSVRGGDRTERYALPLTVAWEDQTPHPFEAPLALARVRKGRRVGLLTDALASPALPQAMIRGLKSSRVVELADGGRLICRPTREIESLSLEDAPAIDWPGAEQTNTTLLVDRQVVVKLFRRLTPGVHPEAEMSRALTERGYTGSPALIGDFVRETADGGVYTLGVVQRFVDNQGDGWAWTLDQLSRIVDEGAVPHGQDQASVFAPYAAFAKALGVRLGELHAVLAQASDDPDFAPEPTSDQDIADWRNQARDEVEHAIDILAAHAGLSEPDAALVAELDARRGELLGRMERFQPQGERGTKIRIHGDLHLGQVLVAAADVQIIDFEGEPTKSLAERRAKLSPARDVAGLLRSFDYAAAHVARDVRLATSAGIEAKAQDLVRRFRDEASAALFQGYAEGADAALPPLDHSLVELFALEKAAYEVAYEAANRPDWLSTPLRGLARLAQKFLEGSRR
;
A
#
# COMPACT_ATOMS: atom_id res chain seq x y z
N ASP A 1 44.06 35.69 43.48
CA ASP A 1 44.91 34.84 44.35
C ASP A 1 44.14 33.81 45.19
N THR A 2 42.83 33.62 44.99
CA THR A 2 42.06 32.57 45.69
C THR A 2 41.14 31.84 44.72
N ASP A 3 40.84 30.59 45.01
CA ASP A 3 39.91 29.70 44.30
C ASP A 3 38.42 29.96 44.60
N ARG A 4 38.09 31.11 45.19
CA ARG A 4 36.76 31.41 45.76
C ARG A 4 35.84 32.22 44.85
N ALA A 5 36.35 32.76 43.75
CA ALA A 5 35.54 33.49 42.78
C ALA A 5 34.56 32.53 42.10
N TYR A 6 33.35 33.02 41.77
CA TYR A 6 32.32 32.23 41.10
C TYR A 6 31.81 31.00 41.87
N ALA A 7 31.79 31.07 43.20
CA ALA A 7 31.46 29.93 44.07
C ALA A 7 30.05 29.31 43.85
N GLY A 8 29.16 29.97 43.11
CA GLY A 8 27.84 29.47 42.74
C GLY A 8 27.81 28.56 41.50
N THR A 9 28.92 28.40 40.79
CA THR A 9 28.98 27.59 39.55
C THR A 9 29.23 26.12 39.86
N ARG A 10 28.49 25.25 39.17
CA ARG A 10 28.67 23.78 39.27
C ARG A 10 29.95 23.31 38.58
N ILE A 11 30.45 22.15 39.01
CA ILE A 11 31.54 21.42 38.35
C ILE A 11 30.90 20.41 37.38
N ILE A 12 31.35 20.37 36.13
CA ILE A 12 30.80 19.47 35.10
C ILE A 12 31.41 18.06 35.26
N PHE A 13 32.75 17.96 35.29
CA PHE A 13 33.46 16.68 35.43
C PHE A 13 33.73 16.31 36.89
N LEU A 14 32.64 16.05 37.63
CA LEU A 14 32.63 15.77 39.08
C LEU A 14 33.50 14.57 39.50
N ASP A 15 33.72 13.61 38.59
CA ASP A 15 34.52 12.42 38.89
C ASP A 15 36.04 12.69 38.88
N THR A 16 36.47 13.81 38.27
CA THR A 16 37.89 14.16 38.10
C THR A 16 38.27 15.47 38.78
N GLU A 17 37.49 16.52 38.56
CA GLU A 17 37.82 17.87 39.00
C GLU A 17 37.19 18.19 40.36
N LYS A 18 37.97 18.82 41.24
CA LYS A 18 37.51 19.24 42.58
C LYS A 18 37.08 20.70 42.65
N SER A 19 37.48 21.48 41.66
CA SER A 19 37.24 22.93 41.54
C SER A 19 37.29 23.32 40.06
N ASN A 20 36.64 24.43 39.71
CA ASN A 20 36.79 25.07 38.39
C ASN A 20 38.01 26.02 38.35
N TRP A 21 38.79 26.07 39.43
CA TRP A 21 40.04 26.84 39.51
C TRP A 21 41.21 25.90 39.79
N THR A 22 42.26 26.02 38.98
CA THR A 22 43.54 25.32 39.19
C THR A 22 44.68 26.33 39.35
N TRP A 23 45.58 26.06 40.28
CA TRP A 23 46.79 26.87 40.49
C TRP A 23 47.84 26.55 39.43
N ASP A 24 48.33 27.58 38.74
CA ASP A 24 49.45 27.47 37.82
C ASP A 24 50.75 27.95 38.51
N GLU A 25 51.73 27.06 38.59
CA GLU A 25 53.00 27.32 39.27
C GLU A 25 53.91 28.29 38.52
N GLU A 26 53.76 28.47 37.21
CA GLU A 26 54.57 29.42 36.44
C GLU A 26 53.98 30.83 36.49
N ALA A 27 52.66 30.93 36.33
CA ALA A 27 51.92 32.19 36.42
C ALA A 27 51.75 32.69 37.86
N GLN A 28 51.95 31.81 38.86
CA GLN A 28 51.69 32.08 40.28
C GLN A 28 50.27 32.64 40.50
N ALA A 29 49.31 32.05 39.80
CA ALA A 29 47.92 32.47 39.81
C ALA A 29 46.98 31.29 39.55
N TYR A 30 45.73 31.41 40.00
CA TYR A 30 44.67 30.49 39.61
C TYR A 30 44.15 30.86 38.22
N PHE A 31 43.87 29.86 37.40
CA PHE A 31 43.14 30.02 36.14
C PHE A 31 41.83 29.21 36.16
N TRP A 32 40.85 29.71 35.41
CA TRP A 32 39.51 29.13 35.32
C TRP A 32 39.45 28.04 34.25
N HIS A 33 38.72 26.97 34.55
CA HIS A 33 38.38 25.92 33.60
C HIS A 33 37.01 25.32 33.94
N ARG A 34 36.14 25.16 32.93
CA ARG A 34 34.83 24.49 33.09
C ARG A 34 34.92 22.98 32.97
N PHE A 35 35.94 22.51 32.28
CA PHE A 35 36.22 21.10 32.00
C PHE A 35 37.49 20.67 32.75
N TYR A 36 38.38 19.91 32.12
CA TYR A 36 39.62 19.49 32.77
C TYR A 36 40.55 20.68 33.02
N SER A 37 41.35 20.58 34.07
CA SER A 37 42.38 21.58 34.41
C SER A 37 43.36 21.88 33.26
N HIS A 38 43.62 20.93 32.35
CA HIS A 38 44.43 21.17 31.17
C HIS A 38 43.66 21.81 29.99
N GLN A 39 42.44 22.30 30.22
CA GLN A 39 41.60 23.03 29.26
C GLN A 39 41.25 24.41 29.84
N PRO A 40 42.22 25.35 29.92
CA PRO A 40 41.96 26.69 30.45
C PRO A 40 40.93 27.42 29.59
N ASP A 41 39.93 28.02 30.24
CA ASP A 41 38.87 28.74 29.57
C ASP A 41 39.39 30.05 28.93
N LEU A 42 38.84 30.39 27.76
CA LEU A 42 39.18 31.61 27.07
C LEU A 42 38.39 32.79 27.64
N ASN A 43 39.08 33.89 27.96
CA ASN A 43 38.44 35.09 28.49
C ASN A 43 37.75 35.93 27.38
N PHE A 44 36.44 35.79 27.23
CA PHE A 44 35.66 36.54 26.25
C PHE A 44 35.38 38.01 26.60
N ASP A 45 35.68 38.47 27.83
CA ASP A 45 35.69 39.91 28.14
C ASP A 45 36.87 40.63 27.45
N ASN A 46 37.88 39.89 26.98
CA ASN A 46 38.96 40.43 26.16
C ASN A 46 38.58 40.40 24.67
N PRO A 47 38.37 41.55 24.00
CA PRO A 47 37.96 41.58 22.59
C PRO A 47 38.94 40.92 21.62
N LYS A 48 40.22 40.77 22.02
CA LYS A 48 41.22 40.06 21.22
C LYS A 48 40.91 38.56 21.09
N VAL A 49 40.28 37.97 22.11
CA VAL A 49 39.88 36.56 22.12
C VAL A 49 38.79 36.32 21.08
N LEU A 50 37.72 37.11 21.10
CA LEU A 50 36.66 37.00 20.08
C LEU A 50 37.21 37.19 18.66
N LYS A 51 38.10 38.16 18.46
CA LYS A 51 38.77 38.36 17.16
C LYS A 51 39.58 37.14 16.72
N ALA A 52 40.29 36.49 17.65
CA ALA A 52 41.06 35.28 17.36
C ALA A 52 40.13 34.11 17.00
N VAL A 53 39.04 33.90 17.77
CA VAL A 53 38.03 32.87 17.48
C VAL A 53 37.42 33.07 16.10
N LEU A 54 36.98 34.30 15.77
CA LEU A 54 36.47 34.62 14.44
C LEU A 54 37.49 34.35 13.33
N SER A 55 38.77 34.63 13.57
CA SER A 55 39.83 34.32 12.60
C SER A 55 39.97 32.81 12.35
N VAL A 56 39.84 31.98 13.39
CA VAL A 56 39.87 30.52 13.26
C VAL A 56 38.64 30.01 12.51
N MET A 57 37.46 30.56 12.80
CA MET A 57 36.23 30.20 12.09
C MET A 57 36.33 30.53 10.60
N ARG A 58 36.81 31.73 10.25
CA ARG A 58 37.03 32.15 8.85
C ARG A 58 38.01 31.24 8.14
N PHE A 59 39.11 30.88 8.79
CA PHE A 59 40.09 29.98 8.20
C PHE A 59 39.44 28.67 7.69
N TRP A 60 38.57 28.05 8.48
CA TRP A 60 37.88 26.83 8.05
C TRP A 60 36.80 27.06 6.99
N LEU A 61 36.06 28.15 7.09
CA LEU A 61 35.05 28.52 6.10
C LEU A 61 35.66 28.89 4.74
N ASP A 62 36.82 29.54 4.74
CA ASP A 62 37.61 29.86 3.55
C ASP A 62 38.10 28.58 2.83
N LEU A 63 38.35 27.50 3.59
CA LEU A 63 38.67 26.18 3.04
C LEU A 63 37.44 25.44 2.50
N GLY A 64 36.23 25.97 2.72
CA GLY A 64 34.98 25.42 2.20
C GLY A 64 34.20 24.54 3.18
N VAL A 65 34.47 24.61 4.49
CA VAL A 65 33.62 23.94 5.51
C VAL A 65 32.20 24.55 5.50
N ASP A 66 31.17 23.71 5.45
CA ASP A 66 29.78 24.15 5.32
C ASP A 66 29.11 24.56 6.64
N GLY A 67 29.65 24.14 7.77
CA GLY A 67 29.11 24.50 9.08
C GLY A 67 30.02 24.13 10.23
N LEU A 68 29.73 24.72 11.40
CA LEU A 68 30.53 24.59 12.61
C LEU A 68 29.62 24.18 13.76
N ARG A 69 29.93 23.04 14.39
CA ARG A 69 29.38 22.70 15.72
C ARG A 69 30.11 23.55 16.74
N LEU A 70 29.37 24.42 17.42
CA LEU A 70 29.89 25.24 18.50
C LEU A 70 29.81 24.44 19.79
N ASP A 71 30.99 24.04 20.27
CA ASP A 71 31.21 23.24 21.46
C ASP A 71 31.02 24.08 22.72
N ALA A 72 30.39 23.52 23.75
CA ALA A 72 30.34 24.10 25.09
C ALA A 72 29.86 25.58 25.19
N ILE A 73 29.01 26.02 24.26
CA ILE A 73 28.63 27.44 24.14
C ILE A 73 27.93 28.08 25.34
N PRO A 74 27.26 27.35 26.27
CA PRO A 74 26.66 28.02 27.40
C PRO A 74 27.62 28.68 28.39
N TYR A 75 28.91 28.41 28.26
CA TYR A 75 29.90 28.68 29.30
C TYR A 75 30.90 29.78 28.94
N LEU A 76 30.68 30.56 27.88
CA LEU A 76 31.69 31.51 27.36
C LEU A 76 32.03 32.69 28.30
N VAL A 77 31.10 33.08 29.18
CA VAL A 77 31.24 34.27 30.02
C VAL A 77 30.89 33.95 31.47
N GLU A 78 31.70 34.47 32.39
CA GLU A 78 31.52 34.34 33.83
C GLU A 78 31.22 35.68 34.51
N ARG A 79 30.30 35.67 35.48
CA ARG A 79 29.91 36.80 36.32
C ARG A 79 29.69 36.36 37.76
N GLU A 80 30.21 37.16 38.70
CA GLU A 80 30.02 36.89 40.12
C GLU A 80 28.54 36.85 40.52
N GLY A 81 28.20 35.90 41.39
CA GLY A 81 26.83 35.71 41.88
C GLY A 81 25.87 35.07 40.87
N THR A 82 26.35 34.57 39.73
CA THR A 82 25.53 33.86 38.73
C THR A 82 25.91 32.38 38.63
N SER A 83 25.16 31.60 37.84
CA SER A 83 25.53 30.22 37.51
C SER A 83 26.73 30.13 36.55
N ASN A 84 27.08 31.21 35.84
CA ASN A 84 28.01 31.23 34.70
C ASN A 84 27.57 30.32 33.55
N GLU A 85 26.26 30.21 33.34
CA GLU A 85 25.64 29.46 32.26
C GLU A 85 24.54 30.31 31.63
N ASN A 86 24.42 30.28 30.30
CA ASN A 86 23.35 30.99 29.55
C ASN A 86 23.32 32.52 29.80
N LEU A 87 24.46 33.15 30.10
CA LEU A 87 24.50 34.59 30.38
C LEU A 87 24.15 35.41 29.13
N ALA A 88 23.53 36.57 29.33
CA ALA A 88 23.13 37.45 28.23
C ALA A 88 24.33 37.91 27.37
N GLU A 89 25.51 38.07 27.99
CA GLU A 89 26.76 38.38 27.31
C GLU A 89 27.26 37.24 26.41
N THR A 90 27.08 35.97 26.83
CA THR A 90 27.35 34.79 25.99
C THR A 90 26.50 34.85 24.72
N HIS A 91 25.20 35.09 24.85
CA HIS A 91 24.30 35.24 23.71
C HIS A 91 24.67 36.44 22.82
N ALA A 92 25.13 37.56 23.41
CA ALA A 92 25.60 38.70 22.64
C ALA A 92 26.85 38.37 21.79
N ILE A 93 27.76 37.54 22.32
CA ILE A 93 28.91 37.04 21.57
C ILE A 93 28.47 36.14 20.42
N LEU A 94 27.50 35.23 20.65
CA LEU A 94 26.98 34.34 19.60
C LEU A 94 26.29 35.11 18.48
N ARG A 95 25.49 36.14 18.79
CA ARG A 95 24.94 37.06 17.77
C ARG A 95 26.02 37.77 16.97
N ALA A 96 27.09 38.22 17.63
CA ALA A 96 28.21 38.85 16.95
C ALA A 96 28.95 37.87 16.02
N ILE A 97 29.11 36.61 16.44
CA ILE A 97 29.64 35.53 15.61
C ILE A 97 28.74 35.32 14.39
N ARG A 98 27.45 35.08 14.61
CA ARG A 98 26.48 34.87 13.53
C ARG A 98 26.47 36.01 12.52
N ALA A 99 26.39 37.25 12.98
CA ALA A 99 26.37 38.43 12.12
C ALA A 99 27.68 38.61 11.31
N GLU A 100 28.81 38.12 11.81
CA GLU A 100 30.07 38.11 11.06
C GLU A 100 30.06 37.03 9.96
N LEU A 101 29.58 35.83 10.28
CA LEU A 101 29.47 34.75 9.30
C LEU A 101 28.49 35.09 8.18
N ASP A 102 27.29 35.58 8.52
CA ASP A 102 26.26 35.92 7.52
C ASP A 102 26.75 37.00 6.53
N ARG A 103 27.68 37.87 6.94
CA ARG A 103 28.26 38.90 6.07
C ARG A 103 29.26 38.36 5.05
N GLY A 104 30.01 37.32 5.43
CA GLY A 104 31.14 36.80 4.64
C GLY A 104 30.88 35.47 3.94
N TYR A 105 29.97 34.66 4.48
CA TYR A 105 29.77 33.27 4.10
C TYR A 105 28.28 32.93 4.09
N PRO A 106 27.57 33.18 2.96
CA PRO A 106 26.18 32.76 2.83
C PRO A 106 26.05 31.23 2.89
N ASP A 107 24.87 30.75 3.29
CA ASP A 107 24.51 29.32 3.35
C ASP A 107 25.43 28.46 4.23
N ARG A 108 25.94 29.02 5.33
CA ARG A 108 26.67 28.28 6.38
C ARG A 108 25.81 28.03 7.61
N MET A 109 26.13 26.98 8.33
CA MET A 109 25.36 26.51 9.48
C MET A 109 26.17 26.54 10.78
N LEU A 110 25.59 27.10 11.84
CA LEU A 110 26.07 26.99 13.22
C LEU A 110 25.16 26.03 14.00
N LEU A 111 25.77 25.02 14.61
CA LEU A 111 25.09 24.02 15.44
C LEU A 111 25.51 24.18 16.90
N ALA A 112 24.58 24.61 17.74
CA ALA A 112 24.75 24.77 19.17
C ALA A 112 24.76 23.43 19.92
N GLU A 113 25.83 23.18 20.65
CA GLU A 113 25.80 22.26 21.79
C GLU A 113 25.40 23.00 23.07
N ALA A 114 24.10 23.04 23.34
CA ALA A 114 23.55 23.63 24.56
C ALA A 114 22.68 22.59 25.29
N ASN A 115 23.33 21.77 26.14
CA ASN A 115 22.65 20.82 27.01
C ASN A 115 22.01 21.57 28.20
N MET A 116 20.82 22.11 27.98
CA MET A 116 20.05 22.90 28.94
C MET A 116 18.58 22.43 28.98
N TRP A 117 17.78 23.01 29.88
CA TRP A 117 16.32 22.86 29.86
C TRP A 117 15.72 23.48 28.59
N PRO A 118 14.53 23.04 28.13
CA PRO A 118 13.95 23.49 26.86
C PRO A 118 13.92 25.01 26.67
N GLU A 119 13.50 25.76 27.68
CA GLU A 119 13.40 27.21 27.70
C GLU A 119 14.73 27.93 27.53
N ASP A 120 15.82 27.32 28.00
CA ASP A 120 17.17 27.86 27.92
C ASP A 120 17.84 27.48 26.60
N THR A 121 17.72 26.21 26.16
CA THR A 121 18.26 25.78 24.87
C THR A 121 17.68 26.59 23.71
N MET A 122 16.42 27.03 23.80
CA MET A 122 15.82 27.87 22.77
C MET A 122 16.49 29.23 22.58
N GLN A 123 17.06 29.82 23.63
CA GLN A 123 17.65 31.16 23.55
C GLN A 123 18.82 31.20 22.55
N TYR A 124 19.45 30.05 22.30
CA TYR A 124 20.54 29.88 21.34
C TYR A 124 20.13 29.97 19.87
N PHE A 125 18.83 29.98 19.57
CA PHE A 125 18.35 30.34 18.23
C PHE A 125 18.31 31.86 18.01
N GLY A 126 18.28 32.64 19.09
CA GLY A 126 18.01 34.08 19.03
C GLY A 126 16.53 34.39 18.83
N VAL A 127 16.15 35.67 18.97
CA VAL A 127 14.74 36.09 18.87
C VAL A 127 14.25 35.99 17.43
N ASP A 128 15.11 36.38 16.48
CA ASP A 128 14.78 36.42 15.05
C ASP A 128 15.53 35.34 14.25
N GLY A 129 16.08 34.32 14.92
CA GLY A 129 16.96 33.33 14.28
C GLY A 129 18.37 33.86 14.02
N ASP A 130 18.82 34.84 14.83
CA ASP A 130 20.05 35.63 14.69
C ASP A 130 21.24 35.12 15.52
N GLU A 131 21.12 33.94 16.15
CA GLU A 131 22.23 33.24 16.80
C GLU A 131 22.61 31.97 16.03
N CYS A 132 22.22 30.78 16.50
CA CYS A 132 22.52 29.51 15.84
C CYS A 132 21.36 29.08 14.94
N GLN A 133 21.67 28.55 13.76
CA GLN A 133 20.66 27.96 12.88
C GLN A 133 20.15 26.64 13.46
N MET A 134 21.00 25.89 14.18
CA MET A 134 20.65 24.61 14.75
C MET A 134 21.06 24.50 16.21
N ALA A 135 20.32 23.71 16.98
CA ALA A 135 20.69 23.29 18.33
C ALA A 135 20.35 21.82 18.54
N PHE A 136 21.17 21.10 19.32
CA PHE A 136 20.84 19.73 19.70
C PHE A 136 19.62 19.68 20.62
N HIS A 137 18.68 18.78 20.35
CA HIS A 137 17.48 18.62 21.17
C HIS A 137 17.75 17.73 22.40
N PHE A 138 18.66 18.17 23.27
CA PHE A 138 19.01 17.50 24.52
C PHE A 138 17.81 17.17 25.41
N PRO A 139 16.78 18.04 25.57
CA PRO A 139 15.64 17.71 26.42
C PRO A 139 14.86 16.46 26.00
N LEU A 140 14.71 16.22 24.69
CA LEU A 140 13.96 15.09 24.15
C LEU A 140 14.71 13.76 24.33
N MET A 141 16.04 13.78 24.18
CA MET A 141 16.86 12.58 24.12
C MET A 141 16.64 11.62 25.32
N PRO A 142 16.79 12.03 26.59
CA PRO A 142 16.60 11.13 27.73
C PRO A 142 15.15 10.63 27.85
N ARG A 143 14.17 11.44 27.43
CA ARG A 143 12.75 11.11 27.56
C ARG A 143 12.32 10.02 26.58
N MET A 144 13.03 9.87 25.45
CA MET A 144 12.83 8.72 24.55
C MET A 144 13.20 7.40 25.23
N TYR A 145 14.33 7.36 25.94
CA TYR A 145 14.72 6.19 26.73
C TYR A 145 13.74 5.93 27.88
N MET A 146 13.35 6.96 28.62
CA MET A 146 12.37 6.82 29.69
C MET A 146 11.02 6.28 29.19
N ALA A 147 10.54 6.72 28.03
CA ALA A 147 9.26 6.28 27.50
C ALA A 147 9.24 4.77 27.18
N ILE A 148 10.35 4.23 26.67
CA ILE A 148 10.50 2.78 26.45
C ILE A 148 10.58 2.04 27.78
N ALA A 149 11.39 2.54 28.73
CA ALA A 149 11.55 1.92 30.05
C ALA A 149 10.24 1.85 30.85
N GLN A 150 9.44 2.93 30.80
CA GLN A 150 8.17 3.04 31.50
C GLN A 150 6.99 2.42 30.72
N GLU A 151 7.21 2.05 29.45
CA GLU A 151 6.16 1.72 28.49
C GLU A 151 5.05 2.79 28.45
N ASP A 152 5.42 4.06 28.52
CA ASP A 152 4.49 5.20 28.56
C ASP A 152 5.01 6.33 27.68
N ARG A 153 4.16 6.83 26.78
CA ARG A 153 4.49 7.97 25.90
C ARG A 153 4.61 9.30 26.64
N PHE A 154 4.16 9.38 27.88
CA PHE A 154 4.04 10.63 28.62
C PHE A 154 5.34 11.45 28.68
N PRO A 155 6.52 10.89 29.03
CA PRO A 155 7.78 11.66 29.10
C PRO A 155 8.10 12.39 27.79
N ILE A 156 7.88 11.76 26.63
CA ILE A 156 8.07 12.38 25.31
C ILE A 156 7.04 13.49 25.10
N THR A 157 5.76 13.20 25.28
CA THR A 157 4.72 14.21 24.99
C THR A 157 4.76 15.39 25.94
N ASP A 158 5.27 15.19 27.15
CA ASP A 158 5.35 16.23 28.17
C ASP A 158 6.51 17.18 27.90
N ILE A 159 7.72 16.65 27.64
CA ILE A 159 8.86 17.51 27.32
C ILE A 159 8.63 18.28 26.01
N MET A 160 8.00 17.65 25.01
CA MET A 160 7.66 18.34 23.76
C MET A 160 6.60 19.43 23.92
N ARG A 161 5.75 19.37 24.96
CA ARG A 161 4.82 20.47 25.28
C ARG A 161 5.51 21.63 25.98
N GLN A 162 6.61 21.35 26.68
CA GLN A 162 7.42 22.37 27.36
C GLN A 162 8.37 23.05 26.39
N THR A 163 8.78 22.38 25.31
CA THR A 163 9.59 22.97 24.22
C THR A 163 8.76 24.00 23.43
N PRO A 164 9.10 25.30 23.49
CA PRO A 164 8.39 26.31 22.72
C PRO A 164 8.72 26.27 21.22
N GLU A 165 8.03 27.10 20.43
CA GLU A 165 8.28 27.23 18.98
C GLU A 165 9.61 27.94 18.71
N ILE A 166 10.32 27.47 17.67
CA ILE A 166 11.61 28.03 17.24
C ILE A 166 11.42 28.96 16.03
N PRO A 167 12.36 29.89 15.75
CA PRO A 167 12.30 30.73 14.56
C PRO A 167 12.19 29.90 13.26
N PRO A 168 11.44 30.35 12.22
CA PRO A 168 11.17 29.55 11.01
C PRO A 168 12.39 29.11 10.21
N THR A 169 13.51 29.82 10.35
CA THR A 169 14.80 29.52 9.69
C THR A 169 15.69 28.60 10.50
N CYS A 170 15.32 28.29 11.75
CA CYS A 170 16.07 27.45 12.66
C CYS A 170 15.57 26.00 12.64
N GLN A 171 16.38 25.09 13.19
CA GLN A 171 16.08 23.66 13.15
C GLN A 171 16.67 22.92 14.35
N TRP A 172 15.91 21.98 14.92
CA TRP A 172 16.45 21.04 15.90
C TRP A 172 17.36 19.99 15.26
N ALA A 173 18.47 19.66 15.92
CA ALA A 173 19.26 18.46 15.64
C ALA A 173 18.82 17.35 16.60
N ILE A 174 18.12 16.34 16.07
CA ILE A 174 17.63 15.19 16.84
C ILE A 174 18.72 14.13 16.87
N PHE A 175 18.98 13.54 18.02
CA PHE A 175 19.99 12.49 18.19
C PHE A 175 19.57 11.53 19.30
N LEU A 176 20.13 10.31 19.26
CA LEU A 176 19.91 9.28 20.29
C LEU A 176 21.13 9.18 21.21
N ARG A 177 22.30 9.04 20.61
CA ARG A 177 23.61 8.97 21.27
C ARG A 177 24.61 9.83 20.51
N ASN A 178 25.75 10.05 21.14
CA ASN A 178 26.88 10.81 20.62
C ASN A 178 28.18 10.21 21.16
N HIS A 179 29.29 10.93 20.99
CA HIS A 179 30.60 10.55 21.46
C HIS A 179 30.80 10.72 22.98
N ASP A 180 29.81 11.26 23.69
CA ASP A 180 29.81 11.42 25.13
C ASP A 180 28.91 10.38 25.79
N GLU A 181 28.79 10.46 27.11
CA GLU A 181 27.78 9.74 27.86
C GLU A 181 26.36 10.21 27.50
N LEU A 182 25.37 9.36 27.77
CA LEU A 182 23.98 9.79 27.83
C LEU A 182 23.85 10.69 29.05
N THR A 183 23.92 12.00 28.83
CA THR A 183 23.85 13.01 29.87
C THR A 183 22.49 13.00 30.56
N LEU A 184 22.51 13.06 31.89
CA LEU A 184 21.38 13.17 32.79
C LEU A 184 21.52 14.41 33.68
N GLU A 185 22.21 15.44 33.18
CA GLU A 185 22.33 16.72 33.87
C GLU A 185 20.98 17.45 33.89
N MET A 186 20.33 17.55 32.73
CA MET A 186 19.08 18.30 32.51
C MET A 186 17.84 17.39 32.60
N VAL A 187 17.80 16.60 33.67
CA VAL A 187 16.64 15.83 34.11
C VAL A 187 16.43 16.04 35.61
N THR A 188 15.24 15.77 36.12
CA THR A 188 14.99 15.82 37.58
C THR A 188 15.76 14.71 38.29
N ASP A 189 16.05 14.88 39.58
CA ASP A 189 16.79 13.89 40.37
C ASP A 189 16.13 12.50 40.34
N LYS A 190 14.79 12.45 40.39
CA LYS A 190 14.03 11.19 40.33
C LYS A 190 14.15 10.51 38.95
N GLU A 191 14.14 11.29 37.87
CA GLU A 191 14.32 10.76 36.52
C GLU A 191 15.75 10.21 36.33
N ARG A 192 16.75 10.92 36.88
CA ARG A 192 18.14 10.50 36.87
C ARG A 192 18.33 9.17 37.58
N ASP A 193 17.83 9.04 38.80
CA ASP A 193 17.90 7.81 39.59
C ASP A 193 17.23 6.65 38.85
N TYR A 194 16.04 6.88 38.29
CA TYR A 194 15.31 5.87 37.51
C TYR A 194 16.09 5.39 36.27
N LEU A 195 16.70 6.31 35.52
CA LEU A 195 17.49 5.97 34.33
C LEU A 195 18.78 5.23 34.71
N TRP A 196 19.43 5.61 35.81
CA TRP A 196 20.59 4.87 36.32
C TRP A 196 20.24 3.45 36.77
N GLU A 197 19.11 3.26 37.46
CA GLU A 197 18.66 1.93 37.87
C GLU A 197 18.28 1.05 36.68
N THR A 198 17.66 1.64 35.66
CA THR A 198 17.18 0.92 34.48
C THR A 198 18.31 0.55 33.52
N TYR A 199 19.15 1.51 33.16
CA TYR A 199 20.11 1.39 32.05
C TYR A 199 21.57 1.25 32.50
N ALA A 200 21.90 1.57 33.75
CA ALA A 200 23.27 1.56 34.26
C ALA A 200 23.35 0.86 35.63
N SER A 201 22.87 -0.39 35.67
CA SER A 201 22.93 -1.22 36.88
C SER A 201 24.37 -1.48 37.33
N ASP A 202 25.31 -1.66 36.38
CA ASP A 202 26.74 -1.58 36.67
C ASP A 202 27.15 -0.12 36.88
N ARG A 203 27.64 0.19 38.09
CA ARG A 203 28.11 1.53 38.45
C ARG A 203 29.27 2.01 37.57
N ARG A 204 30.06 1.11 36.97
CA ARG A 204 31.12 1.49 36.02
C ARG A 204 30.56 2.10 34.74
N ALA A 205 29.32 1.79 34.36
CA ALA A 205 28.68 2.41 33.21
C ALA A 205 28.24 3.86 33.49
N ARG A 206 28.32 4.33 34.74
CA ARG A 206 28.03 5.71 35.14
C ARG A 206 29.33 6.52 35.11
N ILE A 207 29.23 7.76 34.64
CA ILE A 207 30.30 8.75 34.68
C ILE A 207 29.68 10.14 34.77
N ASN A 208 30.27 11.02 35.58
CA ASN A 208 29.71 12.33 35.91
C ASN A 208 28.23 12.20 36.32
N LEU A 209 27.35 12.93 35.62
CA LEU A 209 25.89 12.79 35.74
C LEU A 209 25.30 12.14 34.49
N GLY A 210 25.81 10.99 34.06
CA GLY A 210 25.30 10.29 32.88
C GLY A 210 25.63 8.79 32.80
N ILE A 211 25.41 8.23 31.60
CA ILE A 211 25.59 6.80 31.28
C ILE A 211 26.46 6.63 30.03
N ARG A 212 27.67 6.09 30.18
CA ARG A 212 28.66 5.92 29.10
C ARG A 212 28.52 4.60 28.33
N LEU A 213 27.30 4.34 27.85
CA LEU A 213 26.97 3.19 27.00
C LEU A 213 26.56 3.63 25.58
N ARG A 214 26.73 2.74 24.60
CA ARG A 214 26.22 2.90 23.23
C ARG A 214 24.73 2.57 23.13
N LEU A 215 24.11 2.91 21.99
CA LEU A 215 22.68 2.69 21.75
C LEU A 215 22.28 1.20 21.85
N ALA A 216 23.00 0.31 21.15
CA ALA A 216 22.64 -1.10 21.12
C ALA A 216 22.75 -1.78 22.50
N PRO A 217 23.80 -1.52 23.31
CA PRO A 217 23.85 -1.96 24.71
C PRO A 217 22.75 -1.39 25.60
N LEU A 218 22.43 -0.09 25.47
CA LEU A 218 21.30 0.52 26.21
C LEU A 218 19.96 -0.17 25.89
N MET A 219 19.79 -0.63 24.64
CA MET A 219 18.59 -1.35 24.21
C MET A 219 18.68 -2.87 24.44
N GLU A 220 19.68 -3.35 25.18
CA GLU A 220 19.91 -4.76 25.50
C GLU A 220 20.00 -5.65 24.24
N ARG A 221 20.50 -5.10 23.12
CA ARG A 221 20.57 -5.75 21.80
C ARG A 221 19.21 -6.11 21.18
N ASP A 222 18.07 -5.69 21.77
CA ASP A 222 16.76 -5.89 21.14
C ASP A 222 16.65 -4.99 19.91
N ARG A 223 16.80 -5.60 18.73
CA ARG A 223 16.72 -4.92 17.45
C ARG A 223 15.44 -4.11 17.29
N ARG A 224 14.31 -4.59 17.80
CA ARG A 224 13.02 -3.88 17.67
C ARG A 224 13.04 -2.56 18.44
N ARG A 225 13.69 -2.52 19.61
CA ARG A 225 13.88 -1.28 20.37
C ARG A 225 14.84 -0.32 19.65
N ILE A 226 15.91 -0.84 19.05
CA ILE A 226 16.85 -0.04 18.25
C ILE A 226 16.14 0.58 17.04
N GLU A 227 15.34 -0.21 16.32
CA GLU A 227 14.55 0.25 15.18
C GLU A 227 13.49 1.28 15.62
N LEU A 228 12.79 1.07 16.74
CA LEU A 228 11.85 2.03 17.31
C LEU A 228 12.54 3.36 17.67
N MET A 229 13.70 3.32 18.32
CA MET A 229 14.45 4.54 18.65
C MET A 229 14.89 5.29 17.40
N ASN A 230 15.37 4.58 16.37
CA ASN A 230 15.70 5.18 15.09
C ASN A 230 14.45 5.71 14.36
N TYR A 231 13.31 5.03 14.46
CA TYR A 231 12.04 5.54 13.93
C TYR A 231 11.71 6.89 14.58
N LEU A 232 11.77 7.01 15.91
CA LEU A 232 11.55 8.27 16.61
C LEU A 232 12.55 9.35 16.20
N LEU A 233 13.85 9.02 16.11
CA LEU A 233 14.89 9.92 15.61
C LEU A 233 14.54 10.50 14.24
N LEU A 234 14.05 9.66 13.33
CA LEU A 234 13.81 10.02 11.93
C LEU A 234 12.49 10.76 11.71
N THR A 235 11.52 10.58 12.61
CA THR A 235 10.14 11.09 12.48
C THR A 235 9.81 12.27 13.38
N MET A 236 10.67 12.61 14.34
CA MET A 236 10.56 13.83 15.16
C MET A 236 10.90 15.10 14.35
N PRO A 237 10.41 16.29 14.76
CA PRO A 237 10.65 17.54 14.03
C PRO A 237 12.10 18.01 14.15
N GLY A 238 12.89 17.77 13.10
CA GLY A 238 14.27 18.22 13.02
C GLY A 238 15.11 17.45 12.01
N THR A 239 16.42 17.68 12.09
CA THR A 239 17.44 16.97 11.32
C THR A 239 18.05 15.86 12.19
N PRO A 240 17.96 14.58 11.80
CA PRO A 240 18.54 13.48 12.56
C PRO A 240 20.06 13.44 12.44
N VAL A 241 20.74 13.14 13.55
CA VAL A 241 22.18 12.91 13.63
C VAL A 241 22.42 11.47 14.07
N LEU A 242 23.10 10.70 13.22
CA LEU A 242 23.51 9.33 13.53
C LEU A 242 24.94 9.31 14.06
N TYR A 243 25.16 8.58 15.16
CA TYR A 243 26.49 8.34 15.68
C TYR A 243 27.12 7.13 14.98
N TYR A 244 28.37 7.27 14.52
CA TYR A 244 29.00 6.26 13.67
C TYR A 244 28.98 4.88 14.32
N GLY A 245 28.60 3.85 13.58
CA GLY A 245 28.53 2.48 14.06
C GLY A 245 27.20 2.09 14.71
N ASP A 246 26.34 3.04 15.07
CA ASP A 246 25.00 2.70 15.59
C ASP A 246 24.12 2.09 14.47
N GLU A 247 24.38 2.43 13.20
CA GLU A 247 23.71 1.84 12.03
C GLU A 247 24.00 0.34 11.84
N ILE A 248 25.09 -0.17 12.42
CA ILE A 248 25.40 -1.61 12.50
C ILE A 248 25.15 -2.18 13.89
N GLY A 249 24.81 -1.35 14.89
CA GLY A 249 24.58 -1.77 16.27
C GLY A 249 25.87 -2.07 17.04
N MET A 250 26.92 -1.27 16.85
CA MET A 250 28.15 -1.38 17.64
C MET A 250 27.88 -1.30 19.14
N GLY A 251 28.65 -2.08 19.90
CA GLY A 251 28.67 -2.03 21.37
C GLY A 251 29.71 -1.07 21.92
N ASP A 252 29.90 -1.14 23.24
CA ASP A 252 30.84 -0.32 23.98
C ASP A 252 31.85 -1.15 24.77
N ASN A 253 32.84 -0.47 25.33
CA ASN A 253 33.81 -1.04 26.26
C ASN A 253 33.96 -0.16 27.51
N ILE A 254 33.12 -0.42 28.53
CA ILE A 254 33.08 0.33 29.79
C ILE A 254 34.36 0.24 30.65
N HIS A 255 35.33 -0.59 30.25
CA HIS A 255 36.62 -0.70 30.94
C HIS A 255 37.64 0.32 30.46
N LEU A 256 37.37 1.03 29.37
CA LEU A 256 38.19 2.14 28.91
C LEU A 256 37.93 3.39 29.76
N GLY A 257 38.96 4.24 29.86
CA GLY A 257 38.91 5.47 30.66
C GLY A 257 37.95 6.50 30.08
N ASP A 258 37.42 7.37 30.94
CA ASP A 258 36.50 8.45 30.56
C ASP A 258 35.32 7.93 29.70
N ARG A 259 35.17 8.47 28.48
CA ARG A 259 34.12 8.15 27.50
C ARG A 259 34.65 7.34 26.31
N ASP A 260 35.90 6.88 26.37
CA ASP A 260 36.53 6.16 25.25
C ASP A 260 35.83 4.83 24.93
N GLY A 261 35.08 4.27 25.89
CA GLY A 261 34.28 3.07 25.72
C GLY A 261 33.28 3.12 24.56
N VAL A 262 32.77 4.31 24.21
CA VAL A 262 31.84 4.48 23.08
C VAL A 262 32.52 4.97 21.79
N ARG A 263 33.84 5.18 21.82
CA ARG A 263 34.66 5.76 20.75
C ARG A 263 35.59 4.73 20.08
N THR A 264 35.32 3.45 20.28
CA THR A 264 36.13 2.37 19.71
C THR A 264 36.09 2.40 18.17
N PRO A 265 37.13 1.91 17.48
CA PRO A 265 37.21 2.03 16.03
C PRO A 265 36.07 1.33 15.30
N MET A 266 35.68 1.89 14.13
CA MET A 266 34.60 1.36 13.30
C MET A 266 34.87 -0.09 12.85
N GLN A 267 33.82 -0.92 12.84
CA GLN A 267 33.90 -2.35 12.53
C GLN A 267 33.52 -2.60 11.06
N TRP A 268 34.50 -2.54 10.17
CA TRP A 268 34.30 -2.67 8.71
C TRP A 268 34.14 -4.11 8.22
N SER A 269 34.98 -5.04 8.68
CA SER A 269 34.93 -6.46 8.29
C SER A 269 35.28 -7.38 9.46
N SER A 270 35.23 -8.69 9.25
CA SER A 270 35.70 -9.70 10.20
C SER A 270 37.23 -9.86 10.22
N ASP A 271 37.96 -9.11 9.38
CA ASP A 271 39.41 -9.15 9.32
C ASP A 271 40.07 -8.58 10.58
N ARG A 272 41.40 -8.68 10.63
CA ARG A 272 42.22 -8.10 11.69
C ARG A 272 41.80 -6.64 11.98
N ASN A 273 41.66 -6.34 13.27
CA ASN A 273 41.24 -5.03 13.78
C ASN A 273 39.90 -4.55 13.20
N GLY A 274 38.98 -5.47 12.88
CA GLY A 274 37.70 -5.12 12.28
C GLY A 274 37.81 -4.46 10.91
N GLY A 275 38.92 -4.66 10.19
CA GLY A 275 39.21 -3.97 8.93
C GLY A 275 39.55 -2.48 9.07
N PHE A 276 39.56 -1.92 10.29
CA PHE A 276 39.88 -0.51 10.54
C PHE A 276 41.34 -0.18 10.24
N SER A 277 42.27 -1.09 10.55
CA SER A 277 43.70 -0.87 10.38
C SER A 277 44.44 -2.18 10.11
N ARG A 278 45.48 -2.11 9.30
CA ARG A 278 46.38 -3.25 8.98
C ARG A 278 47.51 -3.43 9.99
N ALA A 279 47.55 -2.63 11.07
CA ALA A 279 48.55 -2.75 12.13
C ALA A 279 48.66 -4.21 12.61
N VAL A 280 49.89 -4.71 12.69
CA VAL A 280 50.15 -6.11 13.03
C VAL A 280 49.81 -6.40 14.48
N ASP A 281 50.14 -5.46 15.37
CA ASP A 281 49.84 -5.52 16.80
C ASP A 281 48.56 -4.72 17.11
N PRO A 282 47.44 -5.37 17.49
CA PRO A 282 46.22 -4.67 17.89
C PRO A 282 46.40 -3.71 19.07
N ALA A 283 47.41 -3.94 19.94
CA ALA A 283 47.70 -3.05 21.06
C ALA A 283 48.31 -1.70 20.62
N SER A 284 48.74 -1.59 19.36
CA SER A 284 49.25 -0.33 18.79
C SER A 284 48.16 0.62 18.30
N LEU A 285 46.89 0.21 18.32
CA LEU A 285 45.77 1.08 17.99
C LEU A 285 45.57 2.14 19.08
N VAL A 286 45.09 3.33 18.69
CA VAL A 286 44.76 4.42 19.63
C VAL A 286 43.74 3.94 20.68
N LEU A 287 42.70 3.23 20.22
CA LEU A 287 41.76 2.50 21.07
C LEU A 287 41.58 1.08 20.51
N PRO A 288 41.34 0.08 21.37
CA PRO A 288 41.06 -1.27 20.91
C PRO A 288 39.70 -1.34 20.22
N VAL A 289 39.60 -2.21 19.21
CA VAL A 289 38.30 -2.60 18.64
C VAL A 289 37.52 -3.49 19.62
N ASN A 290 36.18 -3.47 19.58
CA ASN A 290 35.40 -4.36 20.42
C ASN A 290 35.63 -5.81 19.99
N GLN A 291 35.87 -6.68 20.97
CA GLN A 291 36.19 -8.10 20.78
C GLN A 291 35.31 -9.01 21.66
N ASP A 292 34.33 -8.45 22.36
CA ASP A 292 33.45 -9.23 23.19
C ASP A 292 32.54 -10.13 22.33
N PRO A 293 31.99 -11.22 22.89
CA PRO A 293 31.19 -12.18 22.12
C PRO A 293 29.88 -11.63 21.54
N LEU A 294 29.37 -10.51 22.06
CA LEU A 294 28.07 -9.96 21.66
C LEU A 294 28.20 -8.83 20.63
N TYR A 295 29.18 -7.96 20.78
CA TYR A 295 29.38 -6.77 19.95
C TYR A 295 30.69 -6.73 19.17
N GLY A 296 31.52 -7.77 19.29
CA GLY A 296 32.80 -7.86 18.60
C GLY A 296 32.68 -7.82 17.08
N TYR A 297 33.71 -7.27 16.42
CA TYR A 297 33.71 -7.04 14.97
C TYR A 297 33.54 -8.31 14.12
N GLN A 298 33.79 -9.49 14.67
CA GLN A 298 33.55 -10.77 14.01
C GLN A 298 32.04 -11.03 13.80
N ALA A 299 31.20 -10.58 14.72
CA ALA A 299 29.75 -10.71 14.65
C ALA A 299 29.07 -9.47 14.05
N ILE A 300 29.59 -8.28 14.37
CA ILE A 300 29.02 -7.00 13.95
C ILE A 300 30.02 -6.27 13.06
N ASN A 301 29.79 -6.25 11.75
CA ASN A 301 30.60 -5.46 10.84
C ASN A 301 29.83 -5.05 9.58
N VAL A 302 30.33 -4.00 8.91
CA VAL A 302 29.73 -3.46 7.68
C VAL A 302 29.68 -4.49 6.57
N GLU A 303 30.76 -5.25 6.33
CA GLU A 303 30.81 -6.23 5.22
C GLU A 303 29.72 -7.30 5.34
N ALA A 304 29.56 -7.89 6.52
CA ALA A 304 28.54 -8.90 6.77
C ALA A 304 27.13 -8.31 6.65
N GLN A 305 26.89 -7.15 7.26
CA GLN A 305 25.58 -6.50 7.19
C GLN A 305 25.24 -5.95 5.81
N TRP A 306 26.25 -5.56 5.02
CA TRP A 306 26.04 -5.13 3.65
C TRP A 306 25.46 -6.26 2.79
N ARG A 307 25.95 -7.49 2.98
CA ARG A 307 25.52 -8.69 2.23
C ARG A 307 24.18 -9.28 2.71
N ASP A 308 23.79 -8.99 3.95
CA ASP A 308 22.52 -9.44 4.53
C ASP A 308 21.42 -8.40 4.23
N PRO A 309 20.44 -8.68 3.34
CA PRO A 309 19.36 -7.74 3.02
C PRO A 309 18.52 -7.35 4.23
N HIS A 310 18.47 -8.21 5.25
CA HIS A 310 17.70 -7.99 6.46
C HIS A 310 18.54 -7.39 7.58
N SER A 311 19.78 -6.97 7.36
CA SER A 311 20.62 -6.36 8.40
C SER A 311 20.08 -5.03 8.95
N LEU A 312 20.60 -4.60 10.11
CA LEU A 312 20.28 -3.28 10.68
C LEU A 312 20.79 -2.14 9.77
N LEU A 313 21.95 -2.32 9.14
CA LEU A 313 22.49 -1.35 8.17
C LEU A 313 21.55 -1.17 6.97
N ASN A 314 21.14 -2.28 6.34
CA ASN A 314 20.26 -2.22 5.18
C ASN A 314 18.85 -1.73 5.57
N TRP A 315 18.36 -2.07 6.77
CA TRP A 315 17.15 -1.47 7.32
C TRP A 315 17.30 0.05 7.46
N THR A 316 18.36 0.54 8.12
CA THR A 316 18.61 1.98 8.32
C THR A 316 18.68 2.74 7.00
N ARG A 317 19.35 2.16 5.98
CA ARG A 317 19.43 2.73 4.63
C ARG A 317 18.05 2.86 3.97
N ARG A 318 17.21 1.81 4.05
CA ARG A 318 15.83 1.86 3.53
C ARG A 318 14.99 2.90 4.25
N THR A 319 15.04 2.93 5.57
CA THR A 319 14.30 3.89 6.41
C THR A 319 14.70 5.34 6.10
N LEU A 320 15.99 5.62 5.90
CA LEU A 320 16.48 6.94 5.46
C LEU A 320 16.01 7.30 4.03
N ALA A 321 15.97 6.32 3.12
CA ALA A 321 15.47 6.53 1.77
C ALA A 321 13.96 6.82 1.75
N VAL A 322 13.17 6.23 2.64
CA VAL A 322 11.76 6.60 2.83
C VAL A 322 11.67 8.02 3.37
N ARG A 323 12.42 8.36 4.42
CA ARG A 323 12.41 9.70 5.02
C ARG A 323 12.76 10.80 4.01
N SER A 324 13.73 10.58 3.13
CA SER A 324 14.19 11.61 2.19
C SER A 324 13.16 11.98 1.11
N ARG A 325 12.15 11.13 0.88
CA ARG A 325 11.05 11.40 -0.05
C ARG A 325 10.07 12.46 0.47
N TYR A 326 9.94 12.57 1.79
CA TYR A 326 8.89 13.39 2.42
C TYR A 326 9.48 14.58 3.17
N LYS A 327 9.13 15.78 2.71
CA LYS A 327 9.59 17.03 3.36
C LYS A 327 8.92 17.24 4.71
N ALA A 328 7.74 16.67 4.93
CA ALA A 328 7.02 16.72 6.21
C ALA A 328 7.87 16.28 7.41
N PHE A 329 8.81 15.33 7.27
CA PHE A 329 9.66 14.93 8.40
C PHE A 329 10.67 16.00 8.81
N GLY A 330 11.29 16.67 7.85
CA GLY A 330 12.31 17.69 8.11
C GLY A 330 11.74 19.08 8.37
N ARG A 331 10.61 19.44 7.74
CA ARG A 331 10.08 20.81 7.73
C ARG A 331 8.63 20.93 8.22
N GLY A 332 7.93 19.81 8.37
CA GLY A 332 6.54 19.82 8.76
C GLY A 332 6.32 20.10 10.22
N SER A 333 5.16 20.67 10.53
CA SER A 333 4.69 20.82 11.90
C SER A 333 4.49 19.45 12.55
N GLN A 334 4.35 19.41 13.87
CA GLN A 334 4.02 18.20 14.61
C GLN A 334 2.77 18.43 15.45
N ARG A 335 1.82 17.49 15.39
CA ARG A 335 0.62 17.50 16.23
C ARG A 335 0.39 16.14 16.86
N PHE A 336 0.46 16.06 18.19
CA PHE A 336 0.19 14.81 18.91
C PHE A 336 -1.28 14.44 18.90
N LEU A 337 -1.57 13.18 18.57
CA LEU A 337 -2.85 12.56 18.84
C LEU A 337 -2.89 12.08 20.30
N ARG A 338 -4.09 11.96 20.87
CA ARG A 338 -4.30 11.63 22.28
C ARG A 338 -5.09 10.33 22.45
N PRO A 339 -4.58 9.18 21.98
CA PRO A 339 -5.22 7.92 22.25
C PRO A 339 -5.27 7.64 23.75
N MET A 340 -6.32 6.94 24.19
CA MET A 340 -6.48 6.48 25.57
C MET A 340 -5.38 5.51 25.98
N ASN A 341 -4.89 4.70 25.04
CA ASN A 341 -3.77 3.80 25.30
C ASN A 341 -2.46 4.59 25.41
N ARG A 342 -1.95 4.74 26.64
CA ARG A 342 -0.70 5.46 26.95
C ARG A 342 0.56 4.78 26.41
N LYS A 343 0.48 3.49 26.07
CA LYS A 343 1.57 2.71 25.49
C LYS A 343 1.83 3.01 24.01
N VAL A 344 0.93 3.76 23.37
CA VAL A 344 1.03 4.09 21.94
C VAL A 344 1.20 5.60 21.75
N LEU A 345 2.36 5.99 21.23
CA LEU A 345 2.64 7.36 20.80
C LEU A 345 2.12 7.54 19.37
N ALA A 346 1.25 8.53 19.15
CA ALA A 346 0.71 8.85 17.83
C ALA A 346 0.77 10.36 17.58
N TYR A 347 1.21 10.77 16.39
CA TYR A 347 1.29 12.17 15.99
C TYR A 347 1.28 12.33 14.47
N LEU A 348 0.92 13.53 14.02
CA LEU A 348 0.90 13.92 12.61
C LEU A 348 2.10 14.81 12.29
N ARG A 349 2.66 14.63 11.10
CA ARG A 349 3.63 15.53 10.46
C ARG A 349 3.01 16.14 9.22
N GLU A 350 2.91 17.46 9.18
CA GLU A 350 2.14 18.16 8.13
C GLU A 350 3.00 19.22 7.42
N TYR A 351 3.08 19.17 6.09
CA TYR A 351 3.82 20.14 5.28
C TYR A 351 3.31 20.22 3.84
N GLY A 352 2.92 21.41 3.37
CA GLY A 352 2.63 21.63 1.94
C GLY A 352 1.54 20.72 1.34
N GLY A 353 0.56 20.29 2.15
CA GLY A 353 -0.50 19.35 1.74
C GLY A 353 -0.22 17.88 2.10
N GLU A 354 1.04 17.52 2.39
CA GLU A 354 1.41 16.21 2.92
C GLU A 354 0.94 16.11 4.39
N ALA A 355 0.25 15.03 4.74
CA ALA A 355 -0.10 14.68 6.12
C ALA A 355 0.34 13.24 6.38
N ILE A 356 1.32 13.08 7.28
CA ILE A 356 1.88 11.78 7.65
C ILE A 356 1.50 11.44 9.09
N LEU A 357 0.77 10.34 9.26
CA LEU A 357 0.42 9.78 10.56
C LEU A 357 1.53 8.84 11.04
N CYS A 358 2.23 9.22 12.11
CA CYS A 358 3.22 8.39 12.79
C CYS A 358 2.61 7.73 14.03
N VAL A 359 2.73 6.41 14.15
CA VAL A 359 2.21 5.63 15.27
C VAL A 359 3.29 4.65 15.76
N ALA A 360 3.56 4.64 17.06
CA ALA A 360 4.61 3.82 17.67
C ALA A 360 4.15 3.20 19.00
N ASN A 361 4.33 1.90 19.14
CA ASN A 361 4.16 1.17 20.39
C ASN A 361 5.46 1.24 21.20
N VAL A 362 5.44 1.84 22.40
CA VAL A 362 6.60 1.88 23.29
C VAL A 362 6.65 0.71 24.29
N SER A 363 5.69 -0.22 24.21
CA SER A 363 5.58 -1.38 25.09
C SER A 363 6.17 -2.66 24.49
N ARG A 364 6.62 -3.57 25.37
CA ARG A 364 7.09 -4.91 25.01
C ARG A 364 6.00 -5.90 24.61
N SER A 365 4.72 -5.53 24.74
CA SER A 365 3.59 -6.37 24.32
C SER A 365 2.84 -5.75 23.16
N ALA A 366 2.10 -6.57 22.40
CA ALA A 366 1.22 -6.07 21.35
C ALA A 366 0.17 -5.11 21.94
N GLN A 367 -0.13 -4.04 21.22
CA GLN A 367 -1.07 -3.00 21.65
C GLN A 367 -2.11 -2.76 20.56
N ALA A 368 -3.36 -2.58 20.97
CA ALA A 368 -4.41 -2.01 20.14
C ALA A 368 -4.60 -0.53 20.51
N VAL A 369 -4.94 0.29 19.52
CA VAL A 369 -5.20 1.72 19.71
C VAL A 369 -6.34 2.18 18.81
N GLU A 370 -7.20 3.02 19.36
CA GLU A 370 -8.21 3.77 18.61
C GLU A 370 -7.72 5.21 18.45
N LEU A 371 -7.66 5.68 17.20
CA LEU A 371 -7.20 7.02 16.85
C LEU A 371 -8.38 7.86 16.35
N ASP A 372 -8.55 9.06 16.91
CA ASP A 372 -9.48 10.04 16.36
C ASP A 372 -8.83 10.69 15.12
N LEU A 373 -9.36 10.32 13.96
CA LEU A 373 -8.91 10.80 12.64
C LEU A 373 -10.08 11.37 11.83
N ALA A 374 -11.21 11.73 12.47
CA ALA A 374 -12.43 12.15 11.77
C ALA A 374 -12.21 13.36 10.84
N GLU A 375 -11.23 14.22 11.14
CA GLU A 375 -10.82 15.35 10.29
C GLU A 375 -10.26 14.93 8.92
N PHE A 376 -9.79 13.68 8.81
CA PHE A 376 -9.28 13.07 7.58
C PHE A 376 -10.26 12.08 6.95
N ALA A 377 -11.54 12.13 7.34
CA ALA A 377 -12.57 11.27 6.76
C ALA A 377 -12.55 11.34 5.22
N GLY A 378 -12.62 10.18 4.59
CA GLY A 378 -12.49 10.03 3.14
C GLY A 378 -11.06 9.80 2.64
N ARG A 379 -10.02 10.07 3.44
CA ARG A 379 -8.63 9.76 3.08
C ARG A 379 -8.29 8.30 3.36
N ILE A 380 -7.34 7.77 2.60
CA ILE A 380 -6.83 6.40 2.71
C ILE A 380 -5.40 6.46 3.28
N PRO A 381 -5.14 5.86 4.45
CA PRO A 381 -3.78 5.73 4.98
C PRO A 381 -2.97 4.77 4.11
N VAL A 382 -1.81 5.19 3.61
CA VAL A 382 -0.88 4.36 2.83
C VAL A 382 0.42 4.20 3.62
N GLU A 383 0.80 2.97 3.96
CA GLU A 383 2.02 2.68 4.72
C GLU A 383 3.27 3.00 3.89
N LEU A 384 4.19 3.81 4.43
CA LEU A 384 5.27 4.41 3.64
C LEU A 384 6.46 3.48 3.34
N SER A 385 6.58 2.34 4.02
CA SER A 385 7.68 1.39 3.80
C SER A 385 7.44 0.52 2.56
N ALA A 386 6.20 0.04 2.39
CA ALA A 386 5.81 -0.89 1.33
C ALA A 386 4.73 -0.34 0.38
N GLY A 387 4.19 0.85 0.64
CA GLY A 387 3.15 1.46 -0.21
C GLY A 387 1.76 0.83 -0.05
N THR A 388 1.52 0.07 1.02
CA THR A 388 0.28 -0.70 1.19
C THR A 388 -0.88 0.20 1.68
N PRO A 389 -2.03 0.23 0.99
CA PRO A 389 -3.21 0.98 1.44
C PRO A 389 -3.92 0.28 2.60
N PHE A 390 -4.47 1.06 3.51
CA PHE A 390 -5.29 0.62 4.63
C PHE A 390 -6.76 1.06 4.42
N PRO A 391 -7.73 0.51 5.19
CA PRO A 391 -9.12 0.96 5.12
C PRO A 391 -9.28 2.48 5.17
N GLN A 392 -10.26 3.00 4.43
CA GLN A 392 -10.52 4.44 4.40
C GLN A 392 -10.92 4.95 5.80
N ILE A 393 -10.44 6.14 6.14
CA ILE A 393 -10.83 6.81 7.38
C ILE A 393 -12.29 7.23 7.29
N GLY A 394 -13.10 6.75 8.23
CA GLY A 394 -14.50 7.14 8.40
C GLY A 394 -14.69 8.23 9.46
N GLN A 395 -15.92 8.34 9.96
CA GLN A 395 -16.27 9.23 11.09
C GLN A 395 -16.01 8.59 12.47
N LEU A 396 -15.83 7.26 12.51
CA LEU A 396 -15.51 6.52 13.74
C LEU A 396 -14.01 6.56 14.01
N THR A 397 -13.63 6.26 15.25
CA THR A 397 -12.22 6.09 15.63
C THR A 397 -11.58 4.96 14.83
N TYR A 398 -10.36 5.22 14.36
CA TYR A 398 -9.60 4.32 13.52
C TYR A 398 -8.81 3.32 14.37
N LEU A 399 -9.15 2.04 14.28
CA LEU A 399 -8.50 0.97 15.04
C LEU A 399 -7.19 0.51 14.36
N LEU A 400 -6.10 0.51 15.11
CA LEU A 400 -4.82 -0.07 14.71
C LEU A 400 -4.32 -1.06 15.76
N THR A 401 -3.57 -2.06 15.31
CA THR A 401 -2.85 -3.01 16.17
C THR A 401 -1.37 -2.97 15.81
N LEU A 402 -0.52 -2.97 16.84
CA LEU A 402 0.93 -2.85 16.70
C LEU A 402 1.62 -3.99 17.45
N PRO A 403 2.62 -4.67 16.86
CA PRO A 403 3.43 -5.65 17.58
C PRO A 403 4.28 -4.98 18.67
N PRO A 404 4.92 -5.76 19.57
CA PRO A 404 5.90 -5.24 20.54
C PRO A 404 6.94 -4.32 19.89
N TYR A 405 7.08 -3.10 20.39
CA TYR A 405 7.94 -2.06 19.84
C TYR A 405 7.72 -1.73 18.34
N GLY A 406 6.58 -2.15 17.79
CA GLY A 406 6.21 -1.90 16.41
C GLY A 406 5.83 -0.44 16.18
N PHE A 407 6.03 0.01 14.95
CA PHE A 407 5.67 1.35 14.50
C PHE A 407 5.11 1.30 13.08
N SER A 408 4.40 2.34 12.70
CA SER A 408 3.87 2.54 11.36
C SER A 408 3.83 4.02 11.02
N TRP A 409 3.98 4.34 9.75
CA TRP A 409 3.90 5.70 9.23
C TRP A 409 3.05 5.71 7.96
N PHE A 410 1.98 6.50 7.96
CA PHE A 410 0.99 6.49 6.89
C PHE A 410 0.91 7.84 6.22
N LEU A 411 1.03 7.89 4.90
CA LEU A 411 0.57 9.05 4.13
C LEU A 411 -0.96 9.02 4.09
N LEU A 412 -1.61 10.10 4.51
CA LEU A 412 -3.06 10.22 4.42
C LEU A 412 -3.44 10.75 3.02
N SER A 413 -3.59 9.83 2.07
CA SER A 413 -3.78 10.10 0.64
C SER A 413 -5.26 10.30 0.27
N GLN A 414 -5.51 11.13 -0.73
CA GLN A 414 -6.82 11.27 -1.40
C GLN A 414 -6.90 10.47 -2.71
N GLU A 415 -5.75 10.05 -3.26
CA GLU A 415 -5.62 9.44 -4.59
C GLU A 415 -5.49 7.91 -4.54
N ALA A 416 -5.21 7.34 -3.37
CA ALA A 416 -5.05 5.90 -3.22
C ALA A 416 -6.38 5.17 -3.37
N GLU A 417 -6.36 3.93 -3.88
CA GLU A 417 -7.53 3.07 -3.94
C GLU A 417 -7.72 2.30 -2.62
N GLN A 418 -8.98 2.04 -2.24
CA GLN A 418 -9.24 1.22 -1.06
C GLN A 418 -8.80 -0.23 -1.30
N PRO A 419 -8.35 -0.94 -0.24
CA PRO A 419 -8.12 -2.36 -0.33
C PRO A 419 -9.38 -3.10 -0.80
N SER A 420 -9.25 -4.02 -1.75
CA SER A 420 -10.38 -4.76 -2.35
C SER A 420 -11.22 -5.54 -1.33
N TRP A 421 -10.60 -5.97 -0.22
CA TRP A 421 -11.25 -6.67 0.89
C TRP A 421 -11.94 -5.75 1.90
N SER A 422 -11.68 -4.43 1.86
CA SER A 422 -12.29 -3.45 2.74
C SER A 422 -13.68 -3.08 2.23
N SER A 423 -14.73 -3.57 2.88
CA SER A 423 -16.09 -3.11 2.61
C SER A 423 -16.36 -1.77 3.29
N ALA A 424 -16.79 -0.78 2.49
CA ALA A 424 -17.24 0.50 3.04
C ALA A 424 -18.37 0.26 4.04
N THR A 425 -18.22 0.79 5.26
CA THR A 425 -19.28 0.76 6.27
C THR A 425 -20.46 1.60 5.78
N SER A 426 -21.67 1.07 6.01
CA SER A 426 -22.96 1.58 5.56
C SER A 426 -23.09 3.12 5.63
N GLY A 427 -23.59 3.72 4.55
CA GLY A 427 -23.98 5.13 4.52
C GLY A 427 -25.09 5.46 5.55
N PRO A 428 -25.40 6.76 5.73
CA PRO A 428 -26.40 7.20 6.71
C PRO A 428 -27.77 6.52 6.47
N MET A 429 -28.44 6.12 7.56
CA MET A 429 -29.78 5.51 7.51
C MET A 429 -30.77 6.45 6.80
N VAL A 430 -31.31 5.99 5.67
CA VAL A 430 -32.37 6.67 4.93
C VAL A 430 -33.72 6.40 5.61
N GLU A 431 -34.62 7.40 5.64
CA GLU A 431 -36.01 7.17 6.08
C GLU A 431 -36.73 6.27 5.07
N HIS A 432 -37.00 5.02 5.44
CA HIS A 432 -37.68 4.04 4.59
C HIS A 432 -39.21 4.14 4.65
N HIS A 433 -39.89 4.04 3.49
CA HIS A 433 -41.35 3.86 3.42
C HIS A 433 -41.80 2.59 4.15
N THR A 434 -42.98 2.57 4.79
CA THR A 434 -43.48 1.39 5.53
C THR A 434 -44.70 0.78 4.85
N PHE A 435 -44.54 -0.42 4.28
CA PHE A 435 -45.64 -1.22 3.74
C PHE A 435 -46.35 -2.00 4.86
N VAL A 436 -47.70 -1.97 4.86
CA VAL A 436 -48.51 -2.73 5.82
C VAL A 436 -49.14 -3.93 5.12
N VAL A 437 -48.70 -5.14 5.51
CA VAL A 437 -49.20 -6.41 4.95
C VAL A 437 -50.08 -7.15 5.97
N ARG A 438 -51.10 -7.84 5.49
CA ARG A 438 -52.06 -8.63 6.30
C ARG A 438 -51.71 -10.12 6.29
N LYS A 439 -51.51 -10.70 5.11
CA LYS A 439 -51.24 -12.13 4.90
C LYS A 439 -49.75 -12.39 4.66
N GLY A 440 -49.12 -11.64 3.77
CA GLY A 440 -47.72 -11.83 3.37
C GLY A 440 -47.28 -10.79 2.34
N LEU A 441 -46.07 -10.92 1.79
CA LEU A 441 -45.56 -9.98 0.79
C LEU A 441 -46.40 -9.92 -0.49
N GLU A 442 -47.19 -10.96 -0.80
CA GLU A 442 -48.16 -10.96 -1.90
C GLU A 442 -49.14 -9.77 -1.84
N ASP A 443 -49.45 -9.25 -0.64
CA ASP A 443 -50.32 -8.08 -0.48
C ASP A 443 -49.68 -6.81 -1.09
N ILE A 444 -48.35 -6.77 -1.29
CA ILE A 444 -47.68 -5.66 -1.97
C ILE A 444 -48.00 -5.66 -3.47
N ALA A 445 -48.41 -6.80 -4.05
CA ALA A 445 -48.87 -6.87 -5.43
C ALA A 445 -50.25 -6.18 -5.64
N GLU A 446 -50.95 -5.78 -4.56
CA GLU A 446 -52.16 -4.97 -4.66
C GLU A 446 -51.87 -3.58 -5.27
N THR A 447 -52.81 -3.05 -6.06
CA THR A 447 -52.59 -1.87 -6.92
C THR A 447 -52.02 -0.64 -6.19
N SER A 448 -52.46 -0.36 -4.96
CA SER A 448 -52.00 0.82 -4.21
C SER A 448 -50.58 0.66 -3.63
N ALA A 449 -50.25 -0.49 -3.04
CA ALA A 449 -48.92 -0.77 -2.52
C ALA A 449 -47.90 -0.98 -3.66
N ARG A 450 -48.31 -1.66 -4.74
CA ARG A 450 -47.51 -1.82 -5.94
C ARG A 450 -47.16 -0.49 -6.59
N SER A 451 -48.13 0.42 -6.68
CA SER A 451 -47.90 1.76 -7.23
C SER A 451 -46.85 2.53 -6.43
N VAL A 452 -46.85 2.44 -5.09
CA VAL A 452 -45.82 3.09 -4.26
C VAL A 452 -44.46 2.41 -4.44
N LEU A 453 -44.43 1.09 -4.51
CA LEU A 453 -43.19 0.35 -4.73
C LEU A 453 -42.55 0.69 -6.10
N GLU A 454 -43.35 0.75 -7.17
CA GLU A 454 -42.91 1.04 -8.54
C GLU A 454 -42.50 2.51 -8.75
N HIS A 455 -43.17 3.49 -8.13
CA HIS A 455 -42.91 4.91 -8.37
C HIS A 455 -42.01 5.59 -7.33
N ASP A 456 -42.10 5.19 -6.05
CA ASP A 456 -41.45 5.93 -4.96
C ASP A 456 -40.22 5.20 -4.39
N VAL A 457 -40.23 3.85 -4.39
CA VAL A 457 -39.20 3.06 -3.69
C VAL A 457 -38.19 2.43 -4.65
N LEU A 458 -38.63 1.70 -5.67
CA LEU A 458 -37.74 1.00 -6.59
C LEU A 458 -36.86 1.93 -7.45
N PRO A 459 -37.34 3.06 -8.00
CA PRO A 459 -36.50 3.93 -8.81
C PRO A 459 -35.29 4.46 -8.01
N ASP A 460 -35.52 4.92 -6.79
CA ASP A 460 -34.46 5.40 -5.90
C ASP A 460 -33.52 4.26 -5.48
N TYR A 461 -34.08 3.11 -5.10
CA TYR A 461 -33.29 1.94 -4.74
C TYR A 461 -32.37 1.50 -5.89
N VAL A 462 -32.91 1.30 -7.10
CA VAL A 462 -32.17 0.81 -8.27
C VAL A 462 -31.06 1.79 -8.67
N ALA A 463 -31.34 3.10 -8.67
CA ALA A 463 -30.36 4.13 -9.04
C ALA A 463 -29.08 4.10 -8.19
N HIS A 464 -29.22 3.74 -6.90
CA HIS A 464 -28.10 3.69 -5.96
C HIS A 464 -27.32 2.37 -5.99
N ARG A 465 -27.81 1.32 -6.66
CA ARG A 465 -27.11 0.02 -6.70
C ARG A 465 -25.96 0.00 -7.70
N ARG A 466 -24.91 -0.76 -7.38
CA ARG A 466 -23.74 -0.93 -8.28
C ARG A 466 -24.05 -1.74 -9.53
N TRP A 467 -24.99 -2.67 -9.48
CA TRP A 467 -25.37 -3.50 -10.63
C TRP A 467 -26.22 -2.77 -11.67
N TYR A 468 -26.74 -1.58 -11.36
CA TYR A 468 -27.41 -0.73 -12.35
C TYR A 468 -26.37 0.06 -13.14
N GLN A 469 -26.25 -0.22 -14.44
CA GLN A 469 -25.16 0.29 -15.28
C GLN A 469 -25.46 1.65 -15.94
N ASN A 470 -26.74 2.03 -16.11
CA ASN A 470 -27.13 3.25 -16.83
C ASN A 470 -27.30 4.45 -15.88
N LYS A 471 -26.28 4.77 -15.07
CA LYS A 471 -26.35 5.87 -14.08
C LYS A 471 -26.35 7.27 -14.71
N ASP A 472 -25.97 7.35 -15.98
CA ASP A 472 -25.80 8.60 -16.72
C ASP A 472 -27.14 9.17 -17.24
N GLN A 473 -28.22 8.39 -17.14
CA GLN A 473 -29.57 8.79 -17.53
C GLN A 473 -30.54 8.61 -16.37
N PRO A 474 -31.53 9.51 -16.19
CA PRO A 474 -32.56 9.33 -15.19
C PRO A 474 -33.43 8.10 -15.52
N ILE A 475 -33.87 7.40 -14.48
CA ILE A 475 -34.86 6.32 -14.61
C ILE A 475 -36.23 6.96 -14.87
N ASP A 476 -36.81 6.71 -16.03
CA ASP A 476 -38.14 7.22 -16.40
C ASP A 476 -39.26 6.41 -15.77
N GLU A 477 -39.07 5.09 -15.63
CA GLU A 477 -40.10 4.17 -15.15
C GLU A 477 -39.48 2.86 -14.64
N VAL A 478 -39.99 2.36 -13.51
CA VAL A 478 -39.76 0.98 -13.05
C VAL A 478 -41.11 0.27 -12.95
N LYS A 479 -41.24 -0.88 -13.60
CA LYS A 479 -42.44 -1.74 -13.51
C LYS A 479 -42.06 -3.12 -13.02
N ILE A 480 -42.85 -3.68 -12.13
CA ILE A 480 -42.73 -5.08 -11.76
C ILE A 480 -43.39 -5.90 -12.89
N THR A 481 -42.68 -6.87 -13.46
CA THR A 481 -43.19 -7.76 -14.52
C THR A 481 -43.58 -9.13 -13.98
N ALA A 482 -42.89 -9.62 -12.95
CA ALA A 482 -43.23 -10.83 -12.22
C ALA A 482 -43.11 -10.58 -10.70
N PHE A 483 -43.99 -11.19 -9.91
CA PHE A 483 -44.03 -11.04 -8.45
C PHE A 483 -44.66 -12.29 -7.84
N ASP A 484 -43.82 -13.31 -7.62
CA ASP A 484 -44.28 -14.67 -7.33
C ASP A 484 -43.60 -15.23 -6.08
N PRO A 485 -44.30 -16.01 -5.25
CA PRO A 485 -43.76 -16.51 -4.00
C PRO A 485 -42.68 -17.59 -4.22
N LEU A 486 -41.52 -17.40 -3.59
CA LEU A 486 -40.43 -18.38 -3.53
C LEU A 486 -40.54 -19.22 -2.25
N GLN A 487 -41.62 -19.98 -2.10
CA GLN A 487 -41.93 -20.77 -0.91
C GLN A 487 -40.83 -21.78 -0.51
N ALA A 488 -39.96 -22.15 -1.45
CA ALA A 488 -38.80 -23.02 -1.19
C ALA A 488 -37.72 -22.35 -0.31
N ALA A 489 -37.63 -21.02 -0.36
CA ALA A 489 -36.71 -20.16 0.38
C ALA A 489 -37.30 -19.79 1.73
N SER A 490 -38.37 -19.00 1.75
CA SER A 490 -39.09 -18.68 2.98
C SER A 490 -40.55 -18.36 2.66
N GLU A 491 -41.40 -18.31 3.68
CA GLU A 491 -42.79 -17.85 3.52
C GLU A 491 -42.88 -16.37 3.11
N ASP A 492 -41.82 -15.60 3.35
CA ASP A 492 -41.75 -14.17 3.06
C ASP A 492 -40.79 -13.87 1.89
N ALA A 493 -40.36 -14.87 1.11
CA ALA A 493 -39.47 -14.69 -0.03
C ALA A 493 -40.27 -14.60 -1.34
N MET A 494 -39.95 -13.62 -2.18
CA MET A 494 -40.58 -13.36 -3.48
C MET A 494 -39.54 -13.34 -4.59
N PHE A 495 -39.85 -13.95 -5.72
CA PHE A 495 -39.18 -13.68 -6.99
C PHE A 495 -39.79 -12.40 -7.57
N VAL A 496 -38.97 -11.41 -7.86
CA VAL A 496 -39.40 -10.17 -8.50
C VAL A 496 -38.58 -9.93 -9.75
N GLU A 497 -39.27 -9.71 -10.86
CA GLU A 497 -38.69 -9.24 -12.10
C GLU A 497 -39.12 -7.79 -12.34
N LEU A 498 -38.17 -6.95 -12.72
CA LEU A 498 -38.36 -5.53 -12.96
C LEU A 498 -38.08 -5.21 -14.43
N SER A 499 -38.90 -4.36 -15.04
CA SER A 499 -38.61 -3.64 -16.27
C SER A 499 -38.24 -2.21 -15.92
N VAL A 500 -37.01 -1.79 -16.21
CA VAL A 500 -36.49 -0.44 -15.95
C VAL A 500 -36.31 0.26 -17.30
N ARG A 501 -36.95 1.42 -17.46
CA ARG A 501 -36.84 2.25 -18.67
C ARG A 501 -36.09 3.54 -18.34
N GLY A 502 -35.08 3.86 -19.14
CA GLY A 502 -34.34 5.12 -19.09
C GLY A 502 -33.97 5.53 -20.50
N GLY A 503 -34.43 6.72 -20.92
CA GLY A 503 -34.23 7.22 -22.26
C GLY A 503 -34.91 6.33 -23.31
N ASP A 504 -34.14 5.85 -24.29
CA ASP A 504 -34.59 4.97 -25.37
C ASP A 504 -34.46 3.47 -25.07
N ARG A 505 -33.95 3.10 -23.89
CA ARG A 505 -33.66 1.71 -23.51
C ARG A 505 -34.64 1.20 -22.45
N THR A 506 -35.00 -0.07 -22.58
CA THR A 506 -35.77 -0.82 -21.58
C THR A 506 -35.02 -2.10 -21.26
N GLU A 507 -34.73 -2.31 -19.97
CA GLU A 507 -33.93 -3.43 -19.48
C GLU A 507 -34.68 -4.23 -18.42
N ARG A 508 -34.43 -5.54 -18.35
CA ARG A 508 -35.02 -6.43 -17.35
C ARG A 508 -34.03 -6.76 -16.25
N TYR A 509 -34.51 -6.78 -15.01
CA TYR A 509 -33.71 -7.10 -13.83
C TYR A 509 -34.38 -8.12 -12.92
N ALA A 510 -33.60 -9.03 -12.32
CA ALA A 510 -34.04 -9.94 -11.26
C ALA A 510 -33.67 -9.37 -9.88
N LEU A 511 -34.67 -9.19 -9.02
CA LEU A 511 -34.52 -8.68 -7.65
C LEU A 511 -35.33 -9.54 -6.67
N PRO A 512 -34.86 -10.73 -6.29
CA PRO A 512 -35.52 -11.50 -5.23
C PRO A 512 -35.63 -10.68 -3.94
N LEU A 513 -36.81 -10.66 -3.31
CA LEU A 513 -37.09 -9.88 -2.10
C LEU A 513 -37.47 -10.78 -0.93
N THR A 514 -37.11 -10.37 0.28
CA THR A 514 -37.54 -11.01 1.53
C THR A 514 -37.81 -9.99 2.63
N VAL A 515 -38.42 -10.43 3.73
CA VAL A 515 -38.50 -9.64 4.96
C VAL A 515 -37.49 -10.13 5.99
N ALA A 516 -36.65 -9.22 6.48
CA ALA A 516 -35.82 -9.40 7.66
C ALA A 516 -36.59 -8.86 8.88
N TRP A 517 -37.13 -9.75 9.71
CA TRP A 517 -37.97 -9.35 10.84
C TRP A 517 -37.12 -8.92 12.05
N GLU A 518 -37.52 -7.85 12.76
CA GLU A 518 -36.80 -7.33 13.93
C GLU A 518 -36.73 -8.33 15.11
N ASP A 519 -37.57 -9.36 15.12
CA ASP A 519 -37.57 -10.44 16.12
C ASP A 519 -36.61 -11.59 15.78
N GLN A 520 -35.91 -11.51 14.65
CA GLN A 520 -34.89 -12.47 14.22
C GLN A 520 -33.49 -11.92 14.45
N THR A 521 -32.49 -12.80 14.49
CA THR A 521 -31.09 -12.39 14.60
C THR A 521 -30.72 -11.57 13.36
N PRO A 522 -30.34 -10.29 13.49
CA PRO A 522 -30.07 -9.44 12.35
C PRO A 522 -28.82 -9.91 11.61
N HIS A 523 -28.91 -10.04 10.28
CA HIS A 523 -27.76 -10.29 9.43
C HIS A 523 -27.10 -8.97 8.97
N PRO A 524 -25.76 -8.89 8.87
CA PRO A 524 -25.03 -7.64 8.60
C PRO A 524 -25.44 -6.90 7.31
N PHE A 525 -26.03 -7.62 6.34
CA PHE A 525 -26.37 -7.10 5.02
C PHE A 525 -27.86 -6.76 4.85
N GLU A 526 -28.71 -7.09 5.82
CA GLU A 526 -30.16 -6.83 5.72
C GLU A 526 -30.50 -5.34 5.81
N ALA A 527 -29.80 -4.58 6.65
CA ALA A 527 -30.01 -3.14 6.76
C ALA A 527 -29.41 -2.34 5.58
N PRO A 528 -28.17 -2.61 5.12
CA PRO A 528 -27.59 -1.91 3.95
C PRO A 528 -28.33 -2.17 2.62
N LEU A 529 -28.99 -3.34 2.48
CA LEU A 529 -29.75 -3.72 1.29
C LEU A 529 -31.26 -3.49 1.46
N ALA A 530 -31.70 -2.85 2.55
CA ALA A 530 -33.10 -2.54 2.76
C ALA A 530 -33.60 -1.52 1.74
N LEU A 531 -34.77 -1.77 1.17
CA LEU A 531 -35.50 -0.82 0.32
C LEU A 531 -36.64 -0.15 1.08
N ALA A 532 -37.30 -0.88 1.98
CA ALA A 532 -38.46 -0.38 2.72
C ALA A 532 -38.60 -1.05 4.09
N ARG A 533 -39.52 -0.58 4.92
CA ARG A 533 -40.01 -1.30 6.10
C ARG A 533 -41.29 -2.06 5.78
N VAL A 534 -41.52 -3.17 6.48
CA VAL A 534 -42.75 -3.95 6.40
C VAL A 534 -43.32 -4.12 7.80
N ARG A 535 -44.65 -3.99 7.93
CA ARG A 535 -45.37 -4.31 9.16
C ARG A 535 -46.45 -5.35 8.91
N LYS A 536 -46.40 -6.45 9.67
CA LYS A 536 -47.42 -7.51 9.71
C LYS A 536 -47.98 -7.61 11.13
N GLY A 537 -49.13 -6.98 11.38
CA GLY A 537 -49.70 -6.87 12.73
C GLY A 537 -48.80 -6.11 13.69
N ARG A 538 -48.25 -6.81 14.70
CA ARG A 538 -47.30 -6.25 15.68
C ARG A 538 -45.82 -6.44 15.29
N ARG A 539 -45.54 -7.24 14.26
CA ARG A 539 -44.18 -7.50 13.78
C ARG A 539 -43.78 -6.42 12.77
N VAL A 540 -42.56 -5.91 12.92
CA VAL A 540 -41.94 -4.96 12.01
C VAL A 540 -40.65 -5.60 11.49
N GLY A 541 -40.32 -5.33 10.23
CA GLY A 541 -39.12 -5.81 9.58
C GLY A 541 -38.70 -4.89 8.44
N LEU A 542 -37.60 -5.26 7.79
CA LEU A 542 -37.08 -4.59 6.60
C LEU A 542 -37.41 -5.43 5.37
N LEU A 543 -38.02 -4.80 4.35
CA LEU A 543 -38.05 -5.36 3.00
C LEU A 543 -36.66 -5.17 2.41
N THR A 544 -35.97 -6.27 2.17
CA THR A 544 -34.59 -6.28 1.71
C THR A 544 -34.43 -7.23 0.55
N ASP A 545 -33.32 -7.12 -0.16
CA ASP A 545 -32.88 -8.13 -1.11
C ASP A 545 -32.79 -9.51 -0.42
N ALA A 546 -33.40 -10.53 -1.01
CA ALA A 546 -33.44 -11.87 -0.44
C ALA A 546 -32.06 -12.54 -0.37
N LEU A 547 -31.05 -12.00 -1.05
CA LEU A 547 -29.68 -12.46 -0.89
C LEU A 547 -29.04 -12.06 0.43
N ALA A 548 -29.57 -11.08 1.14
CA ALA A 548 -29.18 -10.80 2.52
C ALA A 548 -29.59 -11.95 3.47
N SER A 549 -30.56 -12.78 3.06
CA SER A 549 -31.04 -13.91 3.85
C SER A 549 -30.40 -15.22 3.40
N PRO A 550 -30.00 -16.09 4.35
CA PRO A 550 -29.43 -17.39 3.99
C PRO A 550 -30.44 -18.37 3.37
N ALA A 551 -31.73 -18.07 3.48
CA ALA A 551 -32.80 -18.94 3.03
C ALA A 551 -32.86 -19.12 1.50
N LEU A 552 -32.55 -18.06 0.74
CA LEU A 552 -32.59 -18.08 -0.72
C LEU A 552 -31.52 -19.01 -1.34
N PRO A 553 -30.21 -18.83 -1.11
CA PRO A 553 -29.18 -19.72 -1.67
C PRO A 553 -29.38 -21.19 -1.25
N GLN A 554 -29.84 -21.45 -0.01
CA GLN A 554 -30.19 -22.80 0.43
C GLN A 554 -31.32 -23.42 -0.42
N ALA A 555 -32.37 -22.66 -0.70
CA ALA A 555 -33.47 -23.11 -1.54
C ALA A 555 -33.08 -23.35 -2.98
N MET A 556 -32.22 -22.48 -3.53
CA MET A 556 -31.65 -22.63 -4.85
C MET A 556 -30.91 -23.96 -4.98
N ILE A 557 -30.04 -24.29 -4.02
CA ILE A 557 -29.29 -25.55 -4.03
C ILE A 557 -30.20 -26.78 -3.84
N ARG A 558 -31.19 -26.72 -2.94
CA ARG A 558 -32.21 -27.78 -2.81
C ARG A 558 -33.03 -27.97 -4.09
N GLY A 559 -33.30 -26.86 -4.80
CA GLY A 559 -33.97 -26.86 -6.10
C GLY A 559 -33.17 -27.62 -7.15
N LEU A 560 -31.85 -27.42 -7.21
CA LEU A 560 -30.97 -28.18 -8.10
C LEU A 560 -30.95 -29.68 -7.75
N LYS A 561 -30.84 -30.04 -6.47
CA LYS A 561 -30.87 -31.46 -6.01
C LYS A 561 -32.15 -32.20 -6.42
N SER A 562 -33.27 -31.48 -6.53
CA SER A 562 -34.57 -32.04 -6.88
C SER A 562 -35.00 -31.77 -8.33
N SER A 563 -34.14 -31.13 -9.14
CA SER A 563 -34.47 -30.68 -10.51
C SER A 563 -35.81 -29.92 -10.57
N ARG A 564 -36.03 -29.03 -9.60
CA ARG A 564 -37.33 -28.41 -9.37
C ARG A 564 -37.71 -27.46 -10.50
N VAL A 565 -38.98 -27.51 -10.88
CA VAL A 565 -39.66 -26.52 -11.75
C VAL A 565 -40.74 -25.84 -10.93
N VAL A 566 -40.79 -24.50 -10.99
CA VAL A 566 -41.82 -23.68 -10.33
C VAL A 566 -42.59 -22.92 -11.41
N GLU A 567 -43.89 -23.16 -11.48
CA GLU A 567 -44.80 -22.41 -12.36
C GLU A 567 -45.08 -21.03 -11.75
N LEU A 568 -45.06 -19.99 -12.58
CA LEU A 568 -45.32 -18.59 -12.19
C LEU A 568 -46.73 -18.16 -12.61
N ALA A 569 -47.26 -17.13 -11.96
CA ALA A 569 -48.60 -16.62 -12.22
C ALA A 569 -48.78 -16.06 -13.64
N ASP A 570 -47.71 -15.62 -14.27
CA ASP A 570 -47.69 -15.13 -15.66
C ASP A 570 -47.66 -16.25 -16.72
N GLY A 571 -47.69 -17.52 -16.30
CA GLY A 571 -47.58 -18.70 -17.17
C GLY A 571 -46.14 -19.05 -17.56
N GLY A 572 -45.15 -18.34 -17.02
CA GLY A 572 -43.74 -18.68 -17.12
C GLY A 572 -43.31 -19.73 -16.09
N ARG A 573 -42.03 -20.13 -16.15
CA ARG A 573 -41.45 -21.17 -15.29
C ARG A 573 -40.06 -20.77 -14.78
N LEU A 574 -39.76 -21.09 -13.53
CA LEU A 574 -38.42 -21.13 -12.98
C LEU A 574 -37.92 -22.58 -12.97
N ILE A 575 -36.79 -22.84 -13.61
CA ILE A 575 -36.26 -24.18 -13.85
C ILE A 575 -34.87 -24.27 -13.22
N CYS A 576 -34.69 -25.26 -12.34
CA CYS A 576 -33.39 -25.61 -11.78
C CYS A 576 -32.78 -26.74 -12.62
N ARG A 577 -31.65 -26.49 -13.31
CA ARG A 577 -31.01 -27.47 -14.19
C ARG A 577 -29.67 -27.94 -13.58
N PRO A 578 -29.62 -29.10 -12.91
CA PRO A 578 -28.35 -29.61 -12.39
C PRO A 578 -27.40 -30.08 -13.49
N THR A 579 -26.12 -30.21 -13.14
CA THR A 579 -25.14 -31.05 -13.84
C THR A 579 -24.93 -32.35 -13.05
N ARG A 580 -24.10 -33.28 -13.54
CA ARG A 580 -23.71 -34.47 -12.76
C ARG A 580 -22.95 -34.14 -11.47
N GLU A 581 -22.33 -32.96 -11.40
CA GLU A 581 -21.57 -32.53 -10.22
C GLU A 581 -22.43 -32.36 -8.97
N ILE A 582 -23.75 -32.14 -9.11
CA ILE A 582 -24.68 -32.05 -7.97
C ILE A 582 -24.67 -33.32 -7.11
N GLU A 583 -24.40 -34.50 -7.70
CA GLU A 583 -24.39 -35.79 -7.01
C GLU A 583 -23.24 -35.88 -6.00
N SER A 584 -22.16 -35.15 -6.25
CA SER A 584 -20.99 -35.08 -5.37
C SER A 584 -21.11 -34.01 -4.28
N LEU A 585 -22.20 -33.23 -4.25
CA LEU A 585 -22.36 -32.09 -3.34
C LEU A 585 -23.04 -32.49 -2.02
N SER A 586 -22.24 -32.57 -0.95
CA SER A 586 -22.70 -32.77 0.42
C SER A 586 -22.55 -31.48 1.23
N LEU A 587 -23.67 -30.82 1.53
CA LEU A 587 -23.73 -29.62 2.38
C LEU A 587 -24.26 -30.00 3.76
N GLU A 588 -23.92 -29.21 4.78
CA GLU A 588 -24.52 -29.34 6.11
C GLU A 588 -26.01 -28.99 6.09
N ASP A 589 -26.75 -29.39 7.14
CA ASP A 589 -28.20 -29.12 7.23
C ASP A 589 -28.52 -27.61 7.31
N ALA A 590 -27.59 -26.81 7.84
CA ALA A 590 -27.66 -25.36 7.92
C ALA A 590 -26.32 -24.74 7.47
N PRO A 591 -26.10 -24.63 6.15
CA PRO A 591 -24.80 -24.25 5.64
C PRO A 591 -24.46 -22.80 6.00
N ALA A 592 -23.20 -22.56 6.37
CA ALA A 592 -22.66 -21.23 6.58
C ALA A 592 -22.61 -20.47 5.25
N ILE A 593 -22.93 -19.18 5.28
CA ILE A 593 -22.95 -18.34 4.09
C ILE A 593 -22.00 -17.18 4.29
N ASP A 594 -21.10 -16.98 3.34
CA ASP A 594 -20.22 -15.82 3.30
C ASP A 594 -20.62 -14.92 2.13
N TRP A 595 -20.61 -13.61 2.37
CA TRP A 595 -20.94 -12.57 1.40
C TRP A 595 -19.68 -11.79 1.04
N PRO A 596 -18.83 -12.28 0.13
CA PRO A 596 -17.64 -11.57 -0.29
C PRO A 596 -18.06 -10.32 -1.08
N GLY A 597 -17.87 -9.13 -0.50
CA GLY A 597 -18.13 -7.85 -1.17
C GLY A 597 -19.54 -7.74 -1.75
N ALA A 598 -20.53 -7.45 -0.90
CA ALA A 598 -21.97 -7.53 -1.19
C ALA A 598 -22.51 -6.79 -2.44
N GLU A 599 -21.71 -6.00 -3.16
CA GLU A 599 -22.14 -5.35 -4.40
C GLU A 599 -21.02 -5.29 -5.48
N GLN A 600 -21.13 -6.19 -6.47
CA GLN A 600 -20.50 -6.15 -7.80
C GLN A 600 -21.59 -6.03 -8.89
N THR A 601 -21.24 -6.07 -10.19
CA THR A 601 -22.18 -6.09 -11.33
C THR A 601 -23.16 -7.26 -11.28
N ASN A 602 -22.71 -8.40 -10.73
CA ASN A 602 -23.51 -9.56 -10.35
C ASN A 602 -23.36 -9.80 -8.85
N THR A 603 -24.29 -10.56 -8.23
CA THR A 603 -24.19 -10.86 -6.79
C THR A 603 -23.68 -12.27 -6.57
N THR A 604 -22.61 -12.40 -5.78
CA THR A 604 -21.92 -13.67 -5.51
C THR A 604 -21.97 -14.02 -4.03
N LEU A 605 -22.27 -15.28 -3.71
CA LEU A 605 -22.35 -15.81 -2.34
C LEU A 605 -21.55 -17.11 -2.24
N LEU A 606 -20.87 -17.35 -1.11
CA LEU A 606 -20.30 -18.66 -0.81
C LEU A 606 -21.21 -19.41 0.15
N VAL A 607 -21.36 -20.72 -0.06
CA VAL A 607 -22.11 -21.62 0.82
C VAL A 607 -21.19 -22.76 1.27
N ASP A 608 -21.00 -22.91 2.58
CA ASP A 608 -20.08 -23.84 3.26
C ASP A 608 -18.63 -23.82 2.74
N ARG A 609 -18.24 -22.74 2.04
CA ARG A 609 -17.01 -22.71 1.22
C ARG A 609 -16.88 -23.96 0.32
N GLN A 610 -18.00 -24.49 -0.16
CA GLN A 610 -18.05 -25.62 -1.08
C GLN A 610 -18.60 -25.23 -2.44
N VAL A 611 -19.49 -24.24 -2.47
CA VAL A 611 -20.09 -23.72 -3.72
C VAL A 611 -20.18 -22.20 -3.70
N VAL A 612 -20.13 -21.64 -4.90
CA VAL A 612 -20.34 -20.22 -5.20
C VAL A 612 -21.67 -20.10 -5.94
N VAL A 613 -22.56 -19.25 -5.44
CA VAL A 613 -23.82 -18.91 -6.11
C VAL A 613 -23.68 -17.52 -6.71
N LYS A 614 -23.72 -17.41 -8.04
CA LYS A 614 -23.68 -16.15 -8.78
C LYS A 614 -25.07 -15.89 -9.38
N LEU A 615 -25.68 -14.76 -9.02
CA LEU A 615 -26.96 -14.31 -9.57
C LEU A 615 -26.75 -13.17 -10.54
N PHE A 616 -27.36 -13.32 -11.72
CA PHE A 616 -27.37 -12.32 -12.77
C PHE A 616 -28.48 -11.32 -12.48
N ARG A 617 -28.11 -10.05 -12.30
CA ARG A 617 -29.08 -8.99 -12.02
C ARG A 617 -29.78 -8.54 -13.28
N ARG A 618 -29.02 -8.20 -14.32
CA ARG A 618 -29.56 -7.82 -15.62
C ARG A 618 -29.86 -9.08 -16.44
N LEU A 619 -31.09 -9.20 -16.89
CA LEU A 619 -31.56 -10.37 -17.66
C LEU A 619 -31.52 -10.07 -19.16
N THR A 620 -30.77 -10.88 -19.89
CA THR A 620 -30.73 -10.84 -21.36
C THR A 620 -31.43 -12.07 -21.96
N PRO A 621 -32.22 -11.90 -23.04
CA PRO A 621 -32.89 -13.02 -23.68
C PRO A 621 -31.87 -13.96 -24.35
N GLY A 622 -32.06 -15.26 -24.17
CA GLY A 622 -31.18 -16.31 -24.70
C GLY A 622 -30.38 -17.03 -23.61
N VAL A 623 -29.53 -17.96 -24.03
CA VAL A 623 -28.64 -18.68 -23.11
C VAL A 623 -27.48 -17.77 -22.74
N HIS A 624 -27.26 -17.59 -21.43
CA HIS A 624 -26.16 -16.77 -20.94
C HIS A 624 -24.80 -17.45 -21.18
N PRO A 625 -23.76 -16.75 -21.69
CA PRO A 625 -22.49 -17.36 -22.08
C PRO A 625 -21.78 -18.06 -20.92
N GLU A 626 -21.81 -17.48 -19.72
CA GLU A 626 -21.23 -18.10 -18.50
C GLU A 626 -21.81 -19.48 -18.21
N ALA A 627 -23.15 -19.60 -18.24
CA ALA A 627 -23.83 -20.85 -17.94
C ALA A 627 -23.60 -21.90 -19.04
N GLU A 628 -23.57 -21.45 -20.30
CA GLU A 628 -23.30 -22.29 -21.47
C GLU A 628 -21.86 -22.84 -21.44
N MET A 629 -20.87 -21.96 -21.31
CA MET A 629 -19.44 -22.30 -21.30
C MET A 629 -19.09 -23.16 -20.08
N SER A 630 -19.52 -22.76 -18.89
CA SER A 630 -19.24 -23.54 -17.67
C SER A 630 -19.83 -24.94 -17.74
N ARG A 631 -21.03 -25.09 -18.32
CA ARG A 631 -21.65 -26.41 -18.51
C ARG A 631 -20.85 -27.26 -19.48
N ALA A 632 -20.51 -26.74 -20.66
CA ALA A 632 -19.74 -27.46 -21.66
C ALA A 632 -18.35 -27.89 -21.14
N LEU A 633 -17.65 -27.00 -20.44
CA LEU A 633 -16.35 -27.30 -19.83
C LEU A 633 -16.45 -28.37 -18.75
N THR A 634 -17.46 -28.27 -17.87
CA THR A 634 -17.70 -29.26 -16.80
C THR A 634 -18.03 -30.63 -17.38
N GLU A 635 -18.92 -30.70 -18.37
CA GLU A 635 -19.35 -31.96 -18.99
C GLU A 635 -18.23 -32.63 -19.80
N ARG A 636 -17.27 -31.85 -20.32
CA ARG A 636 -16.05 -32.34 -20.98
C ARG A 636 -14.88 -32.59 -20.02
N GLY A 637 -15.07 -32.38 -18.71
CA GLY A 637 -14.08 -32.69 -17.67
C GLY A 637 -12.90 -31.74 -17.58
N TYR A 638 -13.04 -30.49 -18.02
CA TYR A 638 -12.00 -29.47 -17.84
C TYR A 638 -11.88 -29.08 -16.36
N THR A 639 -10.67 -29.16 -15.80
CA THR A 639 -10.41 -28.92 -14.37
C THR A 639 -9.77 -27.56 -14.08
N GLY A 640 -9.44 -26.77 -15.11
CA GLY A 640 -8.90 -25.42 -14.97
C GLY A 640 -9.95 -24.32 -14.80
N SER A 641 -11.22 -24.67 -14.59
CA SER A 641 -12.29 -23.75 -14.21
C SER A 641 -13.16 -24.38 -13.12
N PRO A 642 -13.81 -23.58 -12.24
CA PRO A 642 -14.75 -24.10 -11.27
C PRO A 642 -15.88 -24.91 -11.92
N ALA A 643 -16.06 -26.15 -11.46
CA ALA A 643 -17.07 -27.04 -12.03
C ALA A 643 -18.49 -26.50 -11.76
N LEU A 644 -19.32 -26.43 -12.80
CA LEU A 644 -20.73 -26.01 -12.70
C LEU A 644 -21.52 -27.11 -11.99
N ILE A 645 -22.18 -26.77 -10.90
CA ILE A 645 -23.15 -27.62 -10.19
C ILE A 645 -24.53 -27.58 -10.87
N GLY A 646 -24.90 -26.41 -11.39
CA GLY A 646 -26.14 -26.21 -12.13
C GLY A 646 -26.47 -24.74 -12.31
N ASP A 647 -27.54 -24.47 -13.05
CA ASP A 647 -28.00 -23.11 -13.33
C ASP A 647 -29.52 -22.95 -13.16
N PHE A 648 -29.95 -21.71 -13.00
CA PHE A 648 -31.35 -21.33 -12.81
C PHE A 648 -31.82 -20.56 -14.02
N VAL A 649 -32.95 -20.98 -14.59
CA VAL A 649 -33.50 -20.41 -15.82
C VAL A 649 -34.93 -19.98 -15.62
N ARG A 650 -35.27 -18.85 -16.22
CA ARG A 650 -36.61 -18.28 -16.29
C ARG A 650 -37.11 -18.37 -17.73
N GLU A 651 -38.10 -19.24 -17.95
CA GLU A 651 -38.82 -19.35 -19.22
C GLU A 651 -40.11 -18.54 -19.15
N THR A 652 -40.35 -17.67 -20.12
CA THR A 652 -41.57 -16.86 -20.23
C THR A 652 -42.66 -17.63 -21.00
N ALA A 653 -43.92 -17.24 -20.80
CA ALA A 653 -45.04 -17.80 -21.56
C ALA A 653 -44.91 -17.57 -23.08
N ASP A 654 -44.22 -16.51 -23.53
CA ASP A 654 -43.93 -16.22 -24.94
C ASP A 654 -42.66 -16.93 -25.46
N GLY A 655 -42.06 -17.84 -24.68
CA GLY A 655 -40.95 -18.69 -25.09
C GLY A 655 -39.56 -18.06 -24.97
N GLY A 656 -39.46 -16.84 -24.46
CA GLY A 656 -38.19 -16.23 -24.07
C GLY A 656 -37.55 -16.94 -22.88
N VAL A 657 -36.24 -17.19 -22.97
CA VAL A 657 -35.44 -17.89 -21.96
C VAL A 657 -34.41 -16.92 -21.38
N TYR A 658 -34.29 -16.88 -20.06
CA TYR A 658 -33.36 -15.99 -19.36
C TYR A 658 -32.62 -16.79 -18.28
N THR A 659 -31.30 -16.76 -18.26
CA THR A 659 -30.54 -17.34 -17.13
C THR A 659 -30.56 -16.37 -15.95
N LEU A 660 -30.99 -16.84 -14.78
CA LEU A 660 -31.04 -16.06 -13.54
C LEU A 660 -29.76 -16.15 -12.71
N GLY A 661 -29.00 -17.23 -12.86
CA GLY A 661 -27.75 -17.42 -12.14
C GLY A 661 -27.17 -18.82 -12.30
N VAL A 662 -25.96 -19.01 -11.77
CA VAL A 662 -25.20 -20.25 -11.79
C VAL A 662 -24.74 -20.63 -10.39
N VAL A 663 -24.57 -21.93 -10.15
CA VAL A 663 -23.89 -22.48 -8.97
C VAL A 663 -22.66 -23.23 -9.44
N GLN A 664 -21.50 -22.83 -8.96
CA GLN A 664 -20.21 -23.45 -9.27
C GLN A 664 -19.56 -24.00 -7.99
N ARG A 665 -18.62 -24.93 -8.11
CA ARG A 665 -17.77 -25.35 -7.00
C ARG A 665 -16.95 -24.16 -6.49
N PHE A 666 -16.81 -24.06 -5.18
CA PHE A 666 -15.86 -23.12 -4.59
C PHE A 666 -14.45 -23.64 -4.79
N VAL A 667 -13.55 -22.74 -5.19
CA VAL A 667 -12.12 -22.98 -5.27
C VAL A 667 -11.48 -22.25 -4.11
N ASP A 668 -10.82 -22.97 -3.21
CA ASP A 668 -10.00 -22.35 -2.16
C ASP A 668 -8.78 -21.70 -2.82
N ASN A 669 -8.69 -20.38 -2.74
CA ASN A 669 -7.77 -19.56 -3.52
C ASN A 669 -7.13 -18.46 -2.65
N GLN A 670 -5.98 -17.93 -3.09
CA GLN A 670 -5.26 -16.84 -2.43
C GLN A 670 -5.60 -15.44 -2.98
N GLY A 671 -6.68 -15.31 -3.76
CA GLY A 671 -7.07 -14.08 -4.44
C GLY A 671 -7.02 -14.19 -5.96
N ASP A 672 -7.26 -13.07 -6.63
CA ASP A 672 -7.18 -12.97 -8.08
C ASP A 672 -5.73 -12.81 -8.59
N GLY A 673 -5.52 -13.15 -9.85
CA GLY A 673 -4.23 -13.10 -10.51
C GLY A 673 -3.71 -11.68 -10.68
N TRP A 674 -4.58 -10.67 -10.72
CA TRP A 674 -4.17 -9.28 -10.86
C TRP A 674 -3.47 -8.78 -9.59
N ALA A 675 -4.13 -8.91 -8.43
CA ALA A 675 -3.55 -8.54 -7.13
C ALA A 675 -2.28 -9.34 -6.84
N TRP A 676 -2.29 -10.65 -7.13
CA TRP A 676 -1.10 -11.49 -6.96
C TRP A 676 0.07 -11.02 -7.83
N THR A 677 -0.19 -10.67 -9.10
CA THR A 677 0.83 -10.15 -10.01
C THR A 677 1.41 -8.82 -9.54
N LEU A 678 0.57 -7.89 -9.08
CA LEU A 678 1.03 -6.60 -8.56
C LEU A 678 1.92 -6.78 -7.33
N ASP A 679 1.51 -7.61 -6.37
CA ASP A 679 2.28 -7.91 -5.16
C ASP A 679 3.65 -8.53 -5.49
N GLN A 680 3.69 -9.51 -6.40
CA GLN A 680 4.96 -10.12 -6.82
C GLN A 680 5.85 -9.11 -7.54
N LEU A 681 5.29 -8.32 -8.46
CA LEU A 681 6.07 -7.35 -9.21
C LEU A 681 6.62 -6.23 -8.32
N SER A 682 5.85 -5.76 -7.33
CA SER A 682 6.34 -4.80 -6.33
C SER A 682 7.52 -5.38 -5.54
N ARG A 683 7.41 -6.63 -5.07
CA ARG A 683 8.52 -7.32 -4.37
C ARG A 683 9.76 -7.45 -5.24
N ILE A 684 9.60 -7.83 -6.51
CA ILE A 684 10.71 -7.93 -7.48
C ILE A 684 11.42 -6.58 -7.63
N VAL A 685 10.65 -5.48 -7.69
CA VAL A 685 11.22 -4.14 -7.80
C VAL A 685 11.89 -3.70 -6.49
N ASP A 686 11.27 -3.94 -5.34
CA ASP A 686 11.78 -3.55 -4.02
C ASP A 686 13.08 -4.29 -3.67
N GLU A 687 13.11 -5.61 -3.92
CA GLU A 687 14.29 -6.44 -3.72
C GLU A 687 15.37 -6.15 -4.78
N GLY A 688 14.96 -5.95 -6.03
CA GLY A 688 15.85 -5.66 -7.16
C GLY A 688 16.44 -4.24 -7.15
N ALA A 689 15.81 -3.27 -6.48
CA ALA A 689 16.34 -1.92 -6.29
C ALA A 689 17.54 -1.89 -5.32
N VAL A 690 17.73 -2.93 -4.51
CA VAL A 690 18.92 -3.11 -3.68
C VAL A 690 20.08 -3.58 -4.59
N PRO A 691 21.26 -2.94 -4.56
CA PRO A 691 22.38 -3.35 -5.39
C PRO A 691 23.00 -4.64 -4.84
N HIS A 692 22.45 -5.80 -5.18
CA HIS A 692 23.02 -7.11 -4.88
C HIS A 692 23.24 -7.94 -6.15
N GLY A 693 24.41 -8.57 -6.22
CA GLY A 693 24.83 -9.49 -7.27
C GLY A 693 24.31 -10.92 -7.07
N GLN A 694 23.02 -11.08 -6.74
CA GLN A 694 22.38 -12.37 -6.92
C GLN A 694 22.06 -12.59 -8.40
N ASP A 695 22.09 -13.85 -8.82
CA ASP A 695 21.80 -14.27 -10.19
C ASP A 695 20.39 -13.81 -10.56
N GLN A 696 20.30 -12.79 -11.43
CA GLN A 696 19.05 -12.06 -11.69
C GLN A 696 17.95 -12.92 -12.34
N ALA A 697 18.27 -14.16 -12.72
CA ALA A 697 17.31 -15.16 -13.18
C ALA A 697 16.49 -15.78 -12.03
N SER A 698 16.99 -15.76 -10.78
CA SER A 698 16.30 -16.37 -9.63
C SER A 698 15.09 -15.56 -9.16
N VAL A 699 15.06 -14.24 -9.41
CA VAL A 699 14.05 -13.31 -8.85
C VAL A 699 12.69 -13.47 -9.56
N PHE A 700 12.70 -13.81 -10.84
CA PHE A 700 11.47 -13.99 -11.64
C PHE A 700 10.93 -15.43 -11.61
N ALA A 701 11.70 -16.39 -11.11
CA ALA A 701 11.33 -17.81 -11.13
C ALA A 701 9.95 -18.12 -10.51
N PRO A 702 9.55 -17.51 -9.36
CA PRO A 702 8.23 -17.73 -8.80
C PRO A 702 7.10 -17.24 -9.72
N TYR A 703 7.27 -16.08 -10.35
CA TYR A 703 6.27 -15.53 -11.27
C TYR A 703 6.23 -16.28 -12.60
N ALA A 704 7.38 -16.65 -13.14
CA ALA A 704 7.47 -17.46 -14.35
C ALA A 704 6.74 -18.81 -14.19
N ALA A 705 6.81 -19.43 -13.00
CA ALA A 705 6.05 -20.65 -12.70
C ALA A 705 4.53 -20.41 -12.76
N PHE A 706 4.05 -19.30 -12.21
CA PHE A 706 2.64 -18.91 -12.28
C PHE A 706 2.18 -18.62 -13.72
N ALA A 707 2.93 -17.80 -14.46
CA ALA A 707 2.61 -17.48 -15.85
C ALA A 707 2.60 -18.75 -16.73
N LYS A 708 3.50 -19.70 -16.44
CA LYS A 708 3.51 -21.01 -17.10
C LYS A 708 2.27 -21.84 -16.74
N ALA A 709 1.89 -21.94 -15.47
CA ALA A 709 0.70 -22.67 -15.04
C ALA A 709 -0.57 -22.09 -15.70
N LEU A 710 -0.67 -20.76 -15.78
CA LEU A 710 -1.73 -20.07 -16.51
C LEU A 710 -1.74 -20.40 -18.01
N GLY A 711 -0.56 -20.47 -18.63
CA GLY A 711 -0.42 -20.93 -20.00
C GLY A 711 -0.97 -22.35 -20.18
N VAL A 712 -0.58 -23.28 -19.32
CA VAL A 712 -1.04 -24.69 -19.37
C VAL A 712 -2.56 -24.76 -19.27
N ARG A 713 -3.17 -24.11 -18.28
CA ARG A 713 -4.63 -24.12 -18.11
C ARG A 713 -5.37 -23.50 -19.28
N LEU A 714 -4.85 -22.44 -19.88
CA LEU A 714 -5.44 -21.84 -21.08
C LEU A 714 -5.30 -22.75 -22.32
N GLY A 715 -4.16 -23.41 -22.49
CA GLY A 715 -3.96 -24.39 -23.56
C GLY A 715 -4.94 -25.56 -23.45
N GLU A 716 -5.08 -26.12 -22.26
CA GLU A 716 -6.04 -27.20 -21.95
C GLU A 716 -7.49 -26.76 -22.19
N LEU A 717 -7.85 -25.52 -21.82
CA LEU A 717 -9.18 -24.93 -22.06
C LEU A 717 -9.51 -24.98 -23.56
N HIS A 718 -8.61 -24.44 -24.39
CA HIS A 718 -8.83 -24.41 -25.82
C HIS A 718 -8.82 -25.80 -26.45
N ALA A 719 -7.96 -26.71 -25.97
CA ALA A 719 -7.94 -28.10 -26.43
C ALA A 719 -9.28 -28.81 -26.16
N VAL A 720 -9.89 -28.60 -24.99
CA VAL A 720 -11.21 -29.15 -24.64
C VAL A 720 -12.32 -28.55 -25.53
N LEU A 721 -12.26 -27.25 -25.80
CA LEU A 721 -13.23 -26.56 -26.66
C LEU A 721 -13.07 -26.93 -28.15
N ALA A 722 -11.89 -27.38 -28.56
CA ALA A 722 -11.60 -27.85 -29.91
C ALA A 722 -11.98 -29.33 -30.18
N GLN A 723 -12.47 -30.05 -29.17
CA GLN A 723 -12.93 -31.44 -29.36
C GLN A 723 -14.16 -31.50 -30.27
N ALA A 724 -14.28 -32.58 -31.05
CA ALA A 724 -15.44 -32.82 -31.89
C ALA A 724 -16.73 -32.81 -31.04
N SER A 725 -17.76 -32.11 -31.53
CA SER A 725 -19.02 -31.94 -30.81
C SER A 725 -20.21 -32.03 -31.75
N ASP A 726 -21.28 -32.68 -31.29
CA ASP A 726 -22.58 -32.68 -31.96
C ASP A 726 -23.36 -31.37 -31.74
N ASP A 727 -22.92 -30.54 -30.77
CA ASP A 727 -23.47 -29.21 -30.55
C ASP A 727 -22.85 -28.23 -31.58
N PRO A 728 -23.66 -27.65 -32.50
CA PRO A 728 -23.15 -26.74 -33.50
C PRO A 728 -22.50 -25.49 -32.89
N ASP A 729 -22.86 -25.06 -31.68
CA ASP A 729 -22.28 -23.88 -31.04
C ASP A 729 -20.85 -24.16 -30.50
N PHE A 730 -20.49 -25.43 -30.28
CA PHE A 730 -19.17 -25.86 -29.82
C PHE A 730 -18.40 -26.72 -30.82
N ALA A 731 -18.97 -27.03 -31.99
CA ALA A 731 -18.27 -27.75 -33.04
C ALA A 731 -17.13 -26.87 -33.61
N PRO A 732 -15.86 -27.33 -33.59
CA PRO A 732 -14.74 -26.57 -34.13
C PRO A 732 -14.90 -26.35 -35.65
N GLU A 733 -14.54 -25.17 -36.14
CA GLU A 733 -14.60 -24.83 -37.57
C GLU A 733 -13.22 -24.40 -38.10
N PRO A 734 -12.84 -24.77 -39.34
CA PRO A 734 -11.63 -24.25 -39.95
C PRO A 734 -11.77 -22.74 -40.21
N THR A 735 -10.71 -21.98 -39.95
CA THR A 735 -10.69 -20.53 -40.22
C THR A 735 -10.68 -20.26 -41.72
N SER A 736 -11.64 -19.49 -42.21
CA SER A 736 -11.75 -19.08 -43.62
C SER A 736 -10.98 -17.78 -43.92
N ASP A 737 -10.77 -17.50 -45.21
CA ASP A 737 -10.19 -16.21 -45.63
C ASP A 737 -11.11 -15.02 -45.27
N GLN A 738 -12.42 -15.26 -45.22
CA GLN A 738 -13.38 -14.24 -44.82
C GLN A 738 -13.23 -13.91 -43.33
N ASP A 739 -13.10 -14.93 -42.47
CA ASP A 739 -12.89 -14.73 -41.02
C ASP A 739 -11.63 -13.88 -40.77
N ILE A 740 -10.51 -14.19 -41.45
CA ILE A 740 -9.26 -13.42 -41.34
C ILE A 740 -9.46 -11.98 -41.85
N ALA A 741 -10.17 -11.81 -42.96
CA ALA A 741 -10.46 -10.48 -43.49
C ALA A 741 -11.30 -9.64 -42.51
N ASP A 742 -12.31 -10.25 -41.89
CA ASP A 742 -13.19 -9.60 -40.93
C ASP A 742 -12.42 -9.18 -39.67
N TRP A 743 -11.62 -10.09 -39.08
CA TRP A 743 -10.78 -9.77 -37.92
C TRP A 743 -9.77 -8.67 -38.20
N ARG A 744 -9.11 -8.72 -39.37
CA ARG A 744 -8.16 -7.69 -39.80
C ARG A 744 -8.84 -6.33 -39.97
N ASN A 745 -10.01 -6.30 -40.61
CA ASN A 745 -10.74 -5.06 -40.83
C ASN A 745 -11.23 -4.48 -39.50
N GLN A 746 -11.77 -5.32 -38.62
CA GLN A 746 -12.19 -4.90 -37.27
C GLN A 746 -11.01 -4.31 -36.47
N ALA A 747 -9.87 -5.02 -36.41
CA ALA A 747 -8.69 -4.51 -35.72
C ALA A 747 -8.18 -3.19 -36.30
N ARG A 748 -8.22 -3.04 -37.63
CA ARG A 748 -7.82 -1.80 -38.32
C ARG A 748 -8.75 -0.65 -37.94
N ASP A 749 -10.06 -0.87 -38.00
CA ASP A 749 -11.06 0.15 -37.73
C ASP A 749 -11.01 0.59 -36.24
N GLU A 750 -10.79 -0.35 -35.32
CA GLU A 750 -10.60 -0.04 -33.89
C GLU A 750 -9.33 0.79 -33.64
N VAL A 751 -8.21 0.42 -34.29
CA VAL A 751 -6.95 1.18 -34.20
C VAL A 751 -7.11 2.58 -34.78
N GLU A 752 -7.77 2.72 -35.93
CA GLU A 752 -8.04 4.04 -36.51
C GLU A 752 -8.88 4.91 -35.57
N HIS A 753 -9.94 4.34 -35.00
CA HIS A 753 -10.78 5.02 -34.03
C HIS A 753 -10.02 5.46 -32.77
N ALA A 754 -9.15 4.59 -32.24
CA ALA A 754 -8.34 4.91 -31.07
C ALA A 754 -7.34 6.05 -31.35
N ILE A 755 -6.72 6.09 -32.54
CA ILE A 755 -5.83 7.20 -32.92
C ILE A 755 -6.63 8.51 -33.02
N ASP A 756 -7.86 8.47 -33.55
CA ASP A 756 -8.73 9.66 -33.60
C ASP A 756 -9.08 10.18 -32.21
N ILE A 757 -9.42 9.29 -31.27
CA ILE A 757 -9.69 9.66 -29.87
C ILE A 757 -8.45 10.32 -29.24
N LEU A 758 -7.27 9.71 -29.42
CA LEU A 758 -6.01 10.21 -28.85
C LEU A 758 -5.62 11.58 -29.44
N ALA A 759 -5.78 11.76 -30.76
CA ALA A 759 -5.48 13.02 -31.43
C ALA A 759 -6.42 14.15 -30.99
N ALA A 760 -7.67 13.83 -30.64
CA ALA A 760 -8.64 14.79 -30.14
C ALA A 760 -8.53 15.06 -28.62
N HIS A 761 -7.75 14.28 -27.88
CA HIS A 761 -7.68 14.37 -26.42
C HIS A 761 -6.82 15.56 -25.96
N ALA A 762 -7.39 16.42 -25.12
CA ALA A 762 -6.66 17.53 -24.50
C ALA A 762 -6.12 17.14 -23.11
N GLY A 763 -5.01 17.74 -22.68
CA GLY A 763 -4.48 17.54 -21.31
C GLY A 763 -3.50 16.39 -21.14
N LEU A 764 -2.97 15.81 -22.23
CA LEU A 764 -1.89 14.82 -22.17
C LEU A 764 -0.58 15.45 -21.65
N SER A 765 0.22 14.63 -20.97
CA SER A 765 1.59 15.01 -20.58
C SER A 765 2.49 15.19 -21.81
N GLU A 766 3.55 16.02 -21.73
CA GLU A 766 4.49 16.20 -22.86
C GLU A 766 5.01 14.87 -23.46
N PRO A 767 5.41 13.85 -22.66
CA PRO A 767 5.83 12.55 -23.19
C PRO A 767 4.72 11.80 -23.93
N ASP A 768 3.50 11.82 -23.40
CA ASP A 768 2.37 11.11 -23.99
C ASP A 768 1.88 11.82 -25.26
N ALA A 769 1.89 13.16 -25.29
CA ALA A 769 1.61 13.95 -26.48
C ALA A 769 2.62 13.67 -27.62
N ALA A 770 3.90 13.48 -27.28
CA ALA A 770 4.92 13.10 -28.26
C ALA A 770 4.64 11.70 -28.86
N LEU A 771 4.22 10.74 -28.03
CA LEU A 771 3.84 9.39 -28.48
C LEU A 771 2.60 9.42 -29.40
N VAL A 772 1.59 10.23 -29.06
CA VAL A 772 0.40 10.41 -29.92
C VAL A 772 0.80 11.01 -31.27
N ALA A 773 1.65 12.03 -31.28
CA ALA A 773 2.14 12.65 -32.52
C ALA A 773 2.93 11.66 -33.40
N GLU A 774 3.75 10.79 -32.80
CA GLU A 774 4.45 9.73 -33.52
C GLU A 774 3.48 8.69 -34.10
N LEU A 775 2.51 8.25 -33.30
CA LEU A 775 1.50 7.27 -33.71
C LEU A 775 0.67 7.80 -34.89
N ASP A 776 0.23 9.07 -34.81
CA ASP A 776 -0.55 9.71 -35.87
C ASP A 776 0.29 9.95 -37.14
N ALA A 777 1.56 10.36 -37.00
CA ALA A 777 2.48 10.51 -38.13
C ALA A 777 2.71 9.18 -38.89
N ARG A 778 2.66 8.05 -38.19
CA ARG A 778 2.81 6.70 -38.76
C ARG A 778 1.49 5.99 -39.05
N ARG A 779 0.34 6.66 -38.85
CA ARG A 779 -1.01 6.09 -39.05
C ARG A 779 -1.15 5.39 -40.40
N GLY A 780 -0.80 6.07 -41.49
CA GLY A 780 -0.91 5.50 -42.85
C GLY A 780 -0.03 4.27 -43.07
N GLU A 781 1.16 4.23 -42.46
CA GLU A 781 2.06 3.07 -42.51
C GLU A 781 1.45 1.87 -41.76
N LEU A 782 0.91 2.13 -40.56
CA LEU A 782 0.31 1.12 -39.69
C LEU A 782 -0.94 0.51 -40.33
N LEU A 783 -1.93 1.34 -40.69
CA LEU A 783 -3.17 0.88 -41.30
C LEU A 783 -2.90 0.17 -42.63
N GLY A 784 -2.00 0.72 -43.46
CA GLY A 784 -1.61 0.08 -44.72
C GLY A 784 -0.88 -1.25 -44.55
N ARG A 785 -0.20 -1.49 -43.42
CA ARG A 785 0.36 -2.79 -43.08
C ARG A 785 -0.71 -3.76 -42.57
N MET A 786 -1.63 -3.27 -41.73
CA MET A 786 -2.76 -4.06 -41.24
C MET A 786 -3.62 -4.54 -42.41
N GLU A 787 -3.91 -3.72 -43.43
CA GLU A 787 -4.66 -4.14 -44.62
C GLU A 787 -4.02 -5.31 -45.38
N ARG A 788 -2.69 -5.37 -45.38
CA ARG A 788 -1.90 -6.43 -46.04
C ARG A 788 -1.59 -7.61 -45.12
N PHE A 789 -2.06 -7.58 -43.88
CA PHE A 789 -1.81 -8.64 -42.90
C PHE A 789 -2.34 -9.98 -43.40
N GLN A 790 -1.52 -11.01 -43.22
CA GLN A 790 -1.86 -12.42 -43.41
C GLN A 790 -1.19 -13.23 -42.28
N PRO A 791 -1.88 -14.24 -41.73
CA PRO A 791 -1.29 -15.17 -40.77
C PRO A 791 -0.05 -15.84 -41.36
N GLN A 792 0.98 -16.08 -40.53
CA GLN A 792 2.24 -16.72 -40.95
C GLN A 792 2.21 -18.24 -40.78
N GLY A 793 1.30 -18.77 -39.95
CA GLY A 793 1.16 -20.20 -39.64
C GLY A 793 0.10 -20.93 -40.46
N GLU A 794 -0.22 -22.16 -40.05
CA GLU A 794 -1.36 -22.91 -40.60
C GLU A 794 -2.68 -22.17 -40.31
N ARG A 795 -3.68 -22.34 -41.20
CA ARG A 795 -5.01 -21.78 -40.99
C ARG A 795 -5.60 -22.46 -39.74
N GLY A 796 -5.63 -21.73 -38.63
CA GLY A 796 -6.07 -22.24 -37.35
C GLY A 796 -7.54 -22.65 -37.34
N THR A 797 -7.98 -23.15 -36.19
CA THR A 797 -9.38 -23.53 -35.95
C THR A 797 -10.05 -22.43 -35.14
N LYS A 798 -11.26 -22.01 -35.54
CA LYS A 798 -12.11 -21.16 -34.71
C LYS A 798 -12.98 -22.01 -33.79
N ILE A 799 -12.94 -21.67 -32.51
CA ILE A 799 -13.61 -22.38 -31.41
C ILE A 799 -14.33 -21.38 -30.53
N ARG A 800 -15.16 -21.86 -29.61
CA ARG A 800 -15.58 -21.02 -28.48
C ARG A 800 -14.34 -20.67 -27.66
N ILE A 801 -14.26 -19.42 -27.24
CA ILE A 801 -13.17 -18.87 -26.42
C ILE A 801 -13.78 -18.19 -25.18
N HIS A 802 -12.95 -17.77 -24.23
CA HIS A 802 -13.40 -16.94 -23.12
C HIS A 802 -13.83 -15.54 -23.59
N GLY A 803 -13.07 -14.93 -24.50
CA GLY A 803 -13.44 -13.70 -25.18
C GLY A 803 -13.18 -12.39 -24.42
N ASP A 804 -12.84 -12.46 -23.13
CA ASP A 804 -12.44 -11.30 -22.29
C ASP A 804 -11.44 -11.71 -21.19
N LEU A 805 -10.48 -12.56 -21.54
CA LEU A 805 -9.56 -13.13 -20.55
C LEU A 805 -8.47 -12.12 -20.15
N HIS A 806 -8.40 -11.79 -18.86
CA HIS A 806 -7.35 -10.99 -18.23
C HIS A 806 -7.04 -11.53 -16.82
N LEU A 807 -6.00 -11.01 -16.15
CA LEU A 807 -5.57 -11.54 -14.84
C LEU A 807 -6.61 -11.44 -13.72
N GLY A 808 -7.58 -10.53 -13.85
CA GLY A 808 -8.72 -10.42 -12.92
C GLY A 808 -9.68 -11.61 -13.00
N GLN A 809 -9.66 -12.35 -14.12
CA GLN A 809 -10.47 -13.54 -14.37
C GLN A 809 -9.72 -14.85 -14.08
N VAL A 810 -8.63 -14.75 -13.33
CA VAL A 810 -7.78 -15.86 -12.93
C VAL A 810 -7.76 -15.90 -11.41
N LEU A 811 -8.12 -17.02 -10.81
CA LEU A 811 -7.94 -17.27 -9.39
C LEU A 811 -6.62 -18.00 -9.15
N VAL A 812 -5.86 -17.56 -8.16
CA VAL A 812 -4.63 -18.22 -7.75
C VAL A 812 -4.96 -19.32 -6.74
N ALA A 813 -4.74 -20.58 -7.08
CA ALA A 813 -5.10 -21.73 -6.26
C ALA A 813 -3.85 -22.59 -5.96
N ALA A 814 -3.16 -22.25 -4.88
CA ALA A 814 -1.91 -22.86 -4.44
C ALA A 814 -0.78 -22.75 -5.49
N ALA A 815 -0.48 -23.82 -6.22
CA ALA A 815 0.55 -23.85 -7.27
C ALA A 815 -0.04 -23.88 -8.69
N ASP A 816 -1.34 -23.60 -8.80
CA ASP A 816 -2.13 -23.70 -10.03
C ASP A 816 -3.08 -22.50 -10.15
N VAL A 817 -3.82 -22.42 -11.26
CA VAL A 817 -4.79 -21.37 -11.51
C VAL A 817 -6.15 -21.91 -11.95
N GLN A 818 -7.19 -21.11 -11.76
CA GLN A 818 -8.54 -21.38 -12.24
C GLN A 818 -9.05 -20.19 -13.02
N ILE A 819 -9.57 -20.44 -14.23
CA ILE A 819 -10.16 -19.42 -15.10
C ILE A 819 -11.65 -19.32 -14.79
N ILE A 820 -12.16 -18.10 -14.63
CA ILE A 820 -13.54 -17.79 -14.25
C ILE A 820 -14.14 -16.73 -15.17
N ASP A 821 -15.45 -16.51 -15.11
CA ASP A 821 -16.16 -15.39 -15.77
C ASP A 821 -16.14 -15.41 -17.32
N PHE A 822 -16.66 -16.49 -17.88
CA PHE A 822 -16.90 -16.72 -19.31
C PHE A 822 -18.11 -15.93 -19.86
N GLU A 823 -18.39 -14.74 -19.33
CA GLU A 823 -19.46 -13.87 -19.82
C GLU A 823 -19.15 -13.24 -21.19
N GLY A 824 -17.86 -13.12 -21.52
CA GLY A 824 -17.35 -12.36 -22.67
C GLY A 824 -17.42 -10.85 -22.46
N GLU A 825 -16.87 -10.07 -23.39
CA GLU A 825 -16.77 -8.60 -23.27
C GLU A 825 -18.17 -7.95 -23.09
N PRO A 826 -18.47 -7.29 -21.94
CA PRO A 826 -19.82 -6.83 -21.61
C PRO A 826 -20.46 -5.84 -22.59
N THR A 827 -19.64 -5.13 -23.36
CA THR A 827 -20.06 -4.13 -24.36
C THR A 827 -20.61 -4.77 -25.64
N LYS A 828 -20.35 -6.07 -25.86
CA LYS A 828 -20.75 -6.80 -27.06
C LYS A 828 -22.13 -7.44 -26.95
N SER A 829 -22.78 -7.61 -28.09
CA SER A 829 -24.05 -8.32 -28.18
C SER A 829 -23.90 -9.79 -27.77
N LEU A 830 -25.00 -10.43 -27.36
CA LEU A 830 -24.98 -11.84 -26.97
C LEU A 830 -24.49 -12.76 -28.10
N ALA A 831 -24.83 -12.43 -29.35
CA ALA A 831 -24.38 -13.20 -30.52
C ALA A 831 -22.86 -13.12 -30.71
N GLU A 832 -22.27 -11.93 -30.52
CA GLU A 832 -20.82 -11.74 -30.60
C GLU A 832 -20.08 -12.43 -29.44
N ARG A 833 -20.63 -12.38 -28.22
CA ARG A 833 -20.05 -13.06 -27.05
C ARG A 833 -20.08 -14.59 -27.17
N ARG A 834 -20.99 -15.15 -27.98
CA ARG A 834 -21.10 -16.59 -28.27
C ARG A 834 -20.39 -17.00 -29.57
N ALA A 835 -19.79 -16.06 -30.30
CA ALA A 835 -19.16 -16.35 -31.59
C ALA A 835 -17.90 -17.22 -31.42
N LYS A 836 -17.63 -18.07 -32.42
CA LYS A 836 -16.39 -18.83 -32.50
C LYS A 836 -15.28 -17.96 -33.07
N LEU A 837 -14.17 -17.87 -32.37
CA LEU A 837 -13.05 -17.00 -32.71
C LEU A 837 -11.72 -17.75 -32.60
N SER A 838 -10.63 -17.10 -32.99
CA SER A 838 -9.29 -17.65 -32.84
C SER A 838 -8.88 -17.70 -31.35
N PRO A 839 -8.31 -18.82 -30.88
CA PRO A 839 -7.67 -18.93 -29.56
C PRO A 839 -6.63 -17.84 -29.25
N ALA A 840 -6.03 -17.25 -30.29
CA ALA A 840 -5.06 -16.16 -30.18
C ALA A 840 -5.62 -14.91 -29.49
N ARG A 841 -6.96 -14.72 -29.49
CA ARG A 841 -7.61 -13.58 -28.85
C ARG A 841 -7.51 -13.63 -27.32
N ASP A 842 -7.72 -14.79 -26.70
CA ASP A 842 -7.59 -14.96 -25.25
C ASP A 842 -6.13 -14.82 -24.79
N VAL A 843 -5.19 -15.35 -25.58
CA VAL A 843 -3.75 -15.19 -25.31
C VAL A 843 -3.34 -13.71 -25.39
N ALA A 844 -3.85 -12.98 -26.38
CA ALA A 844 -3.62 -11.54 -26.49
C ALA A 844 -4.16 -10.77 -25.28
N GLY A 845 -5.34 -11.13 -24.76
CA GLY A 845 -5.93 -10.53 -23.55
C GLY A 845 -5.01 -10.66 -22.32
N LEU A 846 -4.45 -11.85 -22.08
CA LEU A 846 -3.51 -12.05 -20.97
C LEU A 846 -2.21 -11.27 -21.13
N LEU A 847 -1.65 -11.20 -22.35
CA LEU A 847 -0.44 -10.42 -22.61
C LEU A 847 -0.67 -8.92 -22.36
N ARG A 848 -1.85 -8.40 -22.75
CA ARG A 848 -2.27 -7.03 -22.42
C ARG A 848 -2.41 -6.84 -20.91
N SER A 849 -2.93 -7.83 -20.19
CA SER A 849 -3.02 -7.78 -18.73
C SER A 849 -1.64 -7.72 -18.05
N PHE A 850 -0.61 -8.42 -18.58
CA PHE A 850 0.77 -8.28 -18.10
C PHE A 850 1.34 -6.88 -18.38
N ASP A 851 1.05 -6.29 -19.54
CA ASP A 851 1.44 -4.91 -19.85
C ASP A 851 0.82 -3.91 -18.88
N TYR A 852 -0.45 -4.09 -18.54
CA TYR A 852 -1.16 -3.24 -17.58
C TYR A 852 -0.55 -3.33 -16.19
N ALA A 853 -0.28 -4.54 -15.69
CA ALA A 853 0.34 -4.74 -14.38
C ALA A 853 1.75 -4.10 -14.33
N ALA A 854 2.53 -4.27 -15.40
CA ALA A 854 3.84 -3.65 -15.56
C ALA A 854 3.76 -2.11 -15.52
N ALA A 855 2.80 -1.53 -16.24
CA ALA A 855 2.60 -0.09 -16.27
C ALA A 855 2.14 0.49 -14.93
N HIS A 856 1.29 -0.23 -14.20
CA HIS A 856 0.82 0.16 -12.87
C HIS A 856 1.99 0.28 -11.89
N VAL A 857 2.81 -0.76 -11.74
CA VAL A 857 3.98 -0.72 -10.86
C VAL A 857 5.01 0.31 -11.33
N ALA A 858 5.22 0.48 -12.63
CA ALA A 858 6.12 1.51 -13.14
C ALA A 858 5.68 2.94 -12.76
N ARG A 859 4.37 3.20 -12.67
CA ARG A 859 3.82 4.48 -12.21
C ARG A 859 4.12 4.70 -10.73
N ASP A 860 3.87 3.70 -9.89
CA ASP A 860 4.14 3.79 -8.45
C ASP A 860 5.62 4.00 -8.14
N VAL A 861 6.48 3.31 -8.89
CA VAL A 861 7.94 3.45 -8.77
C VAL A 861 8.43 4.84 -9.16
N ARG A 862 7.83 5.47 -10.18
CA ARG A 862 8.14 6.86 -10.57
C ARG A 862 7.82 7.85 -9.46
N LEU A 863 6.72 7.62 -8.74
CA LEU A 863 6.36 8.42 -7.57
C LEU A 863 7.29 8.15 -6.38
N ALA A 864 7.89 6.95 -6.32
CA ALA A 864 8.64 6.47 -5.17
C ALA A 864 10.17 6.59 -5.26
N THR A 865 10.81 6.82 -6.42
CA THR A 865 12.28 6.60 -6.54
C THR A 865 13.09 7.78 -7.10
N SER A 866 14.35 7.92 -6.66
CA SER A 866 15.32 8.86 -7.25
C SER A 866 15.77 8.38 -8.65
N ALA A 867 16.13 9.29 -9.55
CA ALA A 867 16.42 9.02 -10.97
C ALA A 867 17.30 7.79 -11.29
N GLY A 868 18.30 7.45 -10.45
CA GLY A 868 19.15 6.26 -10.66
C GLY A 868 18.51 4.91 -10.32
N ILE A 869 17.57 4.89 -9.35
CA ILE A 869 16.81 3.70 -8.96
C ILE A 869 15.67 3.47 -9.96
N GLU A 870 15.09 4.55 -10.49
CA GLU A 870 14.02 4.52 -11.48
C GLU A 870 14.43 3.73 -12.74
N ALA A 871 15.63 3.98 -13.28
CA ALA A 871 16.12 3.29 -14.48
C ALA A 871 16.25 1.77 -14.28
N LYS A 872 16.70 1.32 -13.10
CA LYS A 872 16.84 -0.10 -12.78
C LYS A 872 15.48 -0.77 -12.61
N ALA A 873 14.54 -0.09 -11.95
CA ALA A 873 13.18 -0.61 -11.82
C ALA A 873 12.45 -0.68 -13.16
N GLN A 874 12.64 0.29 -14.05
CA GLN A 874 12.11 0.22 -15.42
C GLN A 874 12.67 -0.98 -16.22
N ASP A 875 13.94 -1.33 -16.01
CA ASP A 875 14.53 -2.54 -16.61
C ASP A 875 13.91 -3.83 -16.06
N LEU A 876 13.71 -3.90 -14.73
CA LEU A 876 13.04 -5.05 -14.09
C LEU A 876 11.60 -5.23 -14.57
N VAL A 877 10.85 -4.14 -14.72
CA VAL A 877 9.48 -4.16 -15.25
C VAL A 877 9.46 -4.63 -16.72
N ARG A 878 10.44 -4.23 -17.53
CA ARG A 878 10.57 -4.70 -18.92
C ARG A 878 10.84 -6.20 -18.96
N ARG A 879 11.81 -6.66 -18.17
CA ARG A 879 12.17 -8.09 -18.08
C ARG A 879 11.02 -8.95 -17.58
N PHE A 880 10.28 -8.48 -16.57
CA PHE A 880 9.08 -9.13 -16.08
C PHE A 880 8.13 -9.48 -17.22
N ARG A 881 7.81 -8.50 -18.08
CA ARG A 881 6.88 -8.72 -19.21
C ARG A 881 7.41 -9.78 -20.17
N ASP A 882 8.68 -9.70 -20.53
CA ASP A 882 9.28 -10.58 -21.52
C ASP A 882 9.37 -12.03 -20.97
N GLU A 883 9.78 -12.21 -19.72
CA GLU A 883 9.86 -13.51 -19.04
C GLU A 883 8.46 -14.11 -18.77
N ALA A 884 7.48 -13.29 -18.35
CA ALA A 884 6.09 -13.71 -18.16
C ALA A 884 5.44 -14.17 -19.48
N SER A 885 5.66 -13.41 -20.56
CA SER A 885 5.12 -13.74 -21.88
C SER A 885 5.71 -15.04 -22.42
N ALA A 886 7.03 -15.23 -22.27
CA ALA A 886 7.70 -16.45 -22.67
C ALA A 886 7.20 -17.68 -21.89
N ALA A 887 7.05 -17.55 -20.57
CA ALA A 887 6.50 -18.61 -19.72
C ALA A 887 5.05 -18.96 -20.08
N LEU A 888 4.21 -17.96 -20.36
CA LEU A 888 2.84 -18.15 -20.83
C LEU A 888 2.79 -18.95 -22.14
N PHE A 889 3.57 -18.55 -23.15
CA PHE A 889 3.62 -19.28 -24.42
C PHE A 889 4.12 -20.71 -24.26
N GLN A 890 5.13 -20.93 -23.42
CA GLN A 890 5.63 -22.26 -23.13
C GLN A 890 4.52 -23.13 -22.49
N GLY A 891 3.85 -22.60 -21.46
CA GLY A 891 2.76 -23.31 -20.81
C GLY A 891 1.60 -23.59 -21.78
N TYR A 892 1.24 -22.61 -22.62
CA TYR A 892 0.18 -22.76 -23.61
C TYR A 892 0.45 -23.90 -24.58
N ALA A 893 1.67 -23.99 -25.10
CA ALA A 893 2.06 -25.10 -25.99
C ALA A 893 2.02 -26.46 -25.28
N GLU A 894 2.39 -26.50 -23.99
CA GLU A 894 2.31 -27.73 -23.18
C GLU A 894 0.85 -28.17 -22.92
N GLY A 895 -0.06 -27.23 -22.66
CA GLY A 895 -1.47 -27.53 -22.37
C GLY A 895 -2.35 -27.77 -23.59
N ALA A 896 -2.09 -27.09 -24.71
CA ALA A 896 -2.84 -27.29 -25.95
C ALA A 896 -2.53 -28.65 -26.60
N ASP A 897 -1.33 -29.17 -26.38
CA ASP A 897 -0.81 -30.43 -26.93
C ASP A 897 -1.02 -30.51 -28.47
N ALA A 898 -1.11 -31.72 -29.05
CA ALA A 898 -1.41 -31.95 -30.46
C ALA A 898 -2.90 -31.73 -30.84
N ALA A 899 -3.76 -31.29 -29.92
CA ALA A 899 -5.19 -31.12 -30.17
C ALA A 899 -5.51 -29.88 -31.01
N LEU A 900 -4.63 -28.88 -30.99
CA LEU A 900 -4.73 -27.65 -31.77
C LEU A 900 -3.45 -27.43 -32.60
N PRO A 901 -3.55 -26.79 -33.78
CA PRO A 901 -2.36 -26.33 -34.48
C PRO A 901 -1.59 -25.31 -33.63
N PRO A 902 -0.26 -25.20 -33.81
CA PRO A 902 0.54 -24.21 -33.11
C PRO A 902 -0.05 -22.80 -33.25
N LEU A 903 -0.04 -22.06 -32.14
CA LEU A 903 -0.60 -20.71 -32.09
C LEU A 903 0.14 -19.78 -33.07
N ASP A 904 -0.60 -19.10 -33.94
CA ASP A 904 0.01 -18.10 -34.82
C ASP A 904 0.27 -16.80 -34.04
N HIS A 905 1.54 -16.57 -33.71
CA HIS A 905 1.98 -15.36 -33.02
C HIS A 905 1.63 -14.06 -33.76
N SER A 906 1.52 -14.09 -35.09
CA SER A 906 1.12 -12.90 -35.86
C SER A 906 -0.35 -12.53 -35.65
N LEU A 907 -1.23 -13.53 -35.42
CA LEU A 907 -2.62 -13.28 -35.02
C LEU A 907 -2.71 -12.77 -33.58
N VAL A 908 -1.87 -13.28 -32.67
CA VAL A 908 -1.78 -12.75 -31.30
C VAL A 908 -1.38 -11.27 -31.31
N GLU A 909 -0.42 -10.88 -32.16
CA GLU A 909 -0.01 -9.48 -32.32
C GLU A 909 -1.14 -8.59 -32.87
N LEU A 910 -1.92 -9.09 -33.84
CA LEU A 910 -3.09 -8.39 -34.38
C LEU A 910 -4.16 -8.17 -33.30
N PHE A 911 -4.52 -9.21 -32.55
CA PHE A 911 -5.53 -9.10 -31.49
C PHE A 911 -5.06 -8.29 -30.29
N ALA A 912 -3.76 -8.28 -29.99
CA ALA A 912 -3.19 -7.40 -28.96
C ALA A 912 -3.30 -5.92 -29.35
N LEU A 913 -3.12 -5.60 -30.65
CA LEU A 913 -3.36 -4.25 -31.18
C LEU A 913 -4.83 -3.85 -31.08
N GLU A 914 -5.75 -4.72 -31.51
CA GLU A 914 -7.20 -4.50 -31.39
C GLU A 914 -7.59 -4.21 -29.93
N LYS A 915 -7.14 -5.06 -28.99
CA LYS A 915 -7.46 -4.90 -27.57
C LYS A 915 -6.85 -3.62 -26.98
N ALA A 916 -5.61 -3.26 -27.35
CA ALA A 916 -5.00 -2.01 -26.92
C ALA A 916 -5.75 -0.77 -27.44
N ALA A 917 -6.25 -0.82 -28.67
CA ALA A 917 -7.06 0.26 -29.25
C ALA A 917 -8.42 0.38 -28.54
N TYR A 918 -9.08 -0.74 -28.29
CA TYR A 918 -10.32 -0.78 -27.49
C TYR A 918 -10.10 -0.19 -26.09
N GLU A 919 -9.01 -0.56 -25.41
CA GLU A 919 -8.66 -0.05 -24.08
C GLU A 919 -8.45 1.48 -24.08
N VAL A 920 -7.84 2.04 -25.13
CA VAL A 920 -7.72 3.50 -25.31
C VAL A 920 -9.10 4.15 -25.35
N ALA A 921 -10.02 3.61 -26.16
CA ALA A 921 -11.37 4.15 -26.27
C ALA A 921 -12.13 4.04 -24.94
N TYR A 922 -11.99 2.92 -24.25
CA TYR A 922 -12.62 2.67 -22.97
C TYR A 922 -12.12 3.62 -21.87
N GLU A 923 -10.80 3.77 -21.70
CA GLU A 923 -10.23 4.64 -20.66
C GLU A 923 -10.50 6.12 -20.96
N ALA A 924 -10.46 6.53 -22.24
CA ALA A 924 -10.80 7.90 -22.62
C ALA A 924 -12.25 8.28 -22.26
N ALA A 925 -13.18 7.31 -22.32
CA ALA A 925 -14.59 7.54 -21.99
C ALA A 925 -14.90 7.45 -20.49
N ASN A 926 -14.24 6.54 -19.76
CA ASN A 926 -14.62 6.19 -18.39
C ASN A 926 -13.62 6.66 -17.32
N ARG A 927 -12.32 6.65 -17.62
CA ARG A 927 -11.24 7.00 -16.65
C ARG A 927 -10.09 7.72 -17.36
N PRO A 928 -10.26 9.00 -17.74
CA PRO A 928 -9.26 9.74 -18.53
C PRO A 928 -7.86 9.76 -17.90
N ASP A 929 -7.77 9.76 -16.57
CA ASP A 929 -6.49 9.75 -15.83
C ASP A 929 -5.65 8.48 -16.06
N TRP A 930 -6.26 7.40 -16.56
CA TRP A 930 -5.62 6.12 -16.86
C TRP A 930 -5.20 5.98 -18.33
N LEU A 931 -5.55 6.94 -19.20
CA LEU A 931 -5.33 6.87 -20.65
C LEU A 931 -3.85 6.69 -21.05
N SER A 932 -2.91 7.16 -20.23
CA SER A 932 -1.47 7.03 -20.49
C SER A 932 -1.00 5.57 -20.60
N THR A 933 -1.64 4.64 -19.89
CA THR A 933 -1.28 3.22 -19.88
C THR A 933 -1.59 2.52 -21.21
N PRO A 934 -2.86 2.50 -21.70
CA PRO A 934 -3.18 1.89 -22.98
C PRO A 934 -2.53 2.62 -24.15
N LEU A 935 -2.34 3.94 -24.10
CA LEU A 935 -1.60 4.71 -25.11
C LEU A 935 -0.18 4.17 -25.33
N ARG A 936 0.61 4.04 -24.25
CA ARG A 936 1.99 3.52 -24.33
C ARG A 936 2.02 2.07 -24.80
N GLY A 937 1.03 1.28 -24.40
CA GLY A 937 0.82 -0.08 -24.89
C GLY A 937 0.60 -0.12 -26.40
N LEU A 938 -0.35 0.68 -26.91
CA LEU A 938 -0.69 0.80 -28.33
C LEU A 938 0.51 1.28 -29.14
N ALA A 939 1.22 2.33 -28.71
CA ALA A 939 2.40 2.84 -29.40
C ALA A 939 3.50 1.79 -29.54
N ARG A 940 3.79 1.05 -28.46
CA ARG A 940 4.78 -0.03 -28.46
C ARG A 940 4.37 -1.18 -29.37
N LEU A 941 3.12 -1.61 -29.32
CA LEU A 941 2.59 -2.69 -30.16
C LEU A 941 2.58 -2.28 -31.64
N ALA A 942 2.22 -1.03 -31.95
CA ALA A 942 2.25 -0.48 -33.30
C ALA A 942 3.68 -0.46 -33.84
N GLN A 943 4.65 -0.01 -33.03
CA GLN A 943 6.07 -0.05 -33.41
C GLN A 943 6.52 -1.49 -33.70
N LYS A 944 6.23 -2.45 -32.80
CA LYS A 944 6.58 -3.86 -32.99
C LYS A 944 5.96 -4.44 -34.27
N PHE A 945 4.69 -4.13 -34.51
CA PHE A 945 3.95 -4.59 -35.69
C PHE A 945 4.57 -4.04 -36.98
N LEU A 946 5.03 -2.79 -36.98
CA LEU A 946 5.70 -2.14 -38.11
C LEU A 946 7.13 -2.65 -38.35
N GLU A 947 7.88 -2.99 -37.30
CA GLU A 947 9.24 -3.54 -37.45
C GLU A 947 9.22 -4.99 -37.94
N GLY A 948 8.14 -5.72 -37.67
CA GLY A 948 8.00 -7.16 -37.96
C GLY A 948 8.80 -8.00 -36.98
N SER A 949 8.26 -9.17 -36.60
CA SER A 949 8.90 -10.07 -35.65
C SER A 949 10.27 -10.49 -36.21
N ARG A 950 11.36 -9.89 -35.70
CA ARG A 950 12.69 -10.52 -35.81
C ARG A 950 12.61 -11.81 -35.00
N ARG A 951 12.86 -12.92 -35.68
CA ARG A 951 12.85 -14.29 -35.15
C ARG A 951 13.57 -14.42 -33.82
#